data_AF-A0A2U1IXU1-F1
#
_entry.id   AF-A0A2U1IXU1-F1
#
_cell.length_a   1.000
_cell.length_b   1.000
_cell.length_c   1.000
_cell.angle_alpha   90.00
_cell.angle_beta   90.00
_cell.angle_gamma   90.00
#
_symmetry.space_group_name_H-M   'P 1'
#
loop_
_entity.id
_entity.type
_entity.pdbx_description
1 polymer ?
#
loop_
_entity_poly.entity_id
_entity_poly.type
_entity_poly.pdbx_seq_one_letter_code
_entity_poly.pdbx_strand_id
1 'polypeptide(L)'
;MKFSILGLATLFISPVFAHQSHKHGSANVQPFGPNLKKVTRHYTNSQPVFPSSKYSSYFTPCDIETAKKAAFDAINKDLNIDSTNYVVKSAYQSKHNKVTHVYLRQTVGGIEVVNGDANINIDQFCSVLSMTSSFYQKDQENSFGAPESPKNTDTWVSQHTTNSNLDFNLFGTNIQLNLRPFKESNNKKNPTFISLNEAFVKLSEHIGNPIKLNDLNTISITKSVTVGSETLDLITNLPSKLAVNNEAYARPAFIQNDFGDLVPVWDLQVEQEDDWWSAQVSAEDGKVVSLVNWAANAAYRVYPFGINDPSVGERSLLLNPADPVASPNGWHYLKSGNSTSTYGNNVYAQENFNGGSQWRSNYRPKGSPGDTYDFPLDLTAEPKTYVNAAVTNLFYLNNMMHDVFYKYGFDEVSGNFQDDNFGRGGLGGDSVIANAQDGSGYNNANFATPPDGRQPRMRMYVWNTFKPMRDGDLDAGIVIHEYSHGISIRLTGGPHNSNCLGWGEAGGMGEGWGDFFATLIRLKTSDTNNSSFTMGDYAAGEGIRHYPYSTSMEINPATYKYLDKGAYWGVHPKGSVWAEILYEMLWNLIDKHGFTTDLMSSNLAYGNTLALQLVVDGMKLQPCRPGFTDARDAILLADKQLTNGENQCEIWKAFAKRGLGHGAVLENETPWGGGIRTESYKLGPSCEST
;
A
#
# COMPACT_ATOMS: atom_id res chain seq x y z
N MET A 1 -4.49 -59.05 34.52
CA MET A 1 -4.18 -58.12 35.64
C MET A 1 -5.01 -56.86 35.43
N LYS A 2 -5.91 -56.57 36.38
CA LYS A 2 -6.70 -55.34 36.45
C LYS A 2 -5.77 -54.17 36.78
N PHE A 3 -6.00 -53.00 36.19
CA PHE A 3 -6.26 -51.76 36.93
C PHE A 3 -6.93 -50.74 35.99
N SER A 4 -8.18 -50.43 36.31
CA SER A 4 -8.93 -49.25 35.87
C SER A 4 -8.59 -48.07 36.78
N ILE A 5 -8.61 -46.84 36.25
CA ILE A 5 -9.01 -45.55 36.88
C ILE A 5 -9.45 -44.66 35.69
N LEU A 6 -10.74 -44.49 35.41
CA LEU A 6 -11.66 -43.42 35.85
C LEU A 6 -11.19 -41.98 35.54
N GLY A 7 -12.00 -41.22 34.78
CA GLY A 7 -11.88 -39.76 34.75
C GLY A 7 -12.57 -39.02 33.60
N LEU A 8 -13.89 -38.91 33.67
CA LEU A 8 -14.79 -37.86 33.14
C LEU A 8 -14.57 -37.28 31.72
N ALA A 9 -15.61 -37.47 30.90
CA ALA A 9 -15.93 -36.62 29.77
C ALA A 9 -16.38 -35.22 30.23
N THR A 10 -15.79 -34.18 29.66
CA THR A 10 -16.32 -32.82 29.64
C THR A 10 -16.49 -32.40 28.19
N LEU A 11 -17.74 -32.15 27.80
CA LEU A 11 -18.10 -31.42 26.58
C LEU A 11 -17.42 -30.05 26.64
N PHE A 12 -16.50 -29.77 25.71
CA PHE A 12 -16.16 -28.40 25.36
C PHE A 12 -17.01 -27.97 24.17
N ILE A 13 -18.06 -27.23 24.47
CA ILE A 13 -18.72 -26.35 23.50
C ILE A 13 -17.74 -25.17 23.33
N SER A 14 -17.00 -25.16 22.22
CA SER A 14 -16.21 -23.99 21.83
C SER A 14 -17.18 -22.83 21.58
N PRO A 15 -17.00 -21.65 22.19
CA PRO A 15 -17.67 -20.46 21.70
C PRO A 15 -17.04 -20.14 20.35
N VAL A 16 -17.88 -20.13 19.32
CA VAL A 16 -17.59 -19.48 18.04
C VAL A 16 -17.28 -18.02 18.38
N PHE A 17 -16.00 -17.65 18.42
CA PHE A 17 -15.62 -16.26 18.34
C PHE A 17 -15.97 -15.82 16.91
N ALA A 18 -17.13 -15.19 16.78
CA ALA A 18 -17.41 -14.31 15.67
C ALA A 18 -16.28 -13.27 15.64
N HIS A 19 -15.39 -13.37 14.64
CA HIS A 19 -14.51 -12.26 14.29
C HIS A 19 -15.42 -11.14 13.78
N GLN A 20 -15.80 -10.23 14.69
CA GLN A 20 -16.31 -8.93 14.30
C GLN A 20 -15.16 -8.21 13.62
N SER A 21 -15.29 -8.01 12.31
CA SER A 21 -14.41 -7.14 11.54
C SER A 21 -14.55 -5.71 12.07
N HIS A 22 -13.71 -5.32 13.01
CA HIS A 22 -13.61 -3.93 13.43
C HIS A 22 -12.68 -3.20 12.45
N LYS A 23 -13.27 -2.44 11.53
CA LYS A 23 -12.57 -1.45 10.72
C LYS A 23 -11.89 -0.43 11.65
N HIS A 24 -10.59 -0.56 11.91
CA HIS A 24 -9.84 0.38 12.74
C HIS A 24 -8.81 1.19 11.92
N GLY A 25 -9.27 2.35 11.43
CA GLY A 25 -8.63 3.67 11.55
C GLY A 25 -7.17 4.00 11.15
N SER A 26 -6.20 3.09 11.01
CA SER A 26 -4.78 3.49 10.88
C SER A 26 -4.29 3.70 9.43
N ALA A 27 -5.02 3.23 8.42
CA ALA A 27 -4.59 3.10 7.02
C ALA A 27 -4.10 4.39 6.29
N ASN A 28 -4.23 5.58 6.90
CA ASN A 28 -3.84 6.86 6.30
C ASN A 28 -2.82 7.68 7.11
N VAL A 29 -2.29 7.18 8.22
CA VAL A 29 -1.37 7.92 9.09
C VAL A 29 0.07 7.71 8.65
N GLN A 30 0.73 8.77 8.17
CA GLN A 30 2.10 8.72 7.67
C GLN A 30 3.12 9.02 8.78
N PRO A 31 4.23 8.25 8.88
CA PRO A 31 5.35 8.59 9.76
C PRO A 31 5.96 9.96 9.42
N PHE A 32 6.41 10.69 10.44
CA PHE A 32 7.08 11.99 10.28
C PHE A 32 7.98 12.28 11.49
N GLY A 33 8.89 13.23 11.35
CA GLY A 33 9.72 13.68 12.46
C GLY A 33 10.56 14.90 12.10
N PRO A 34 11.25 15.49 13.09
CA PRO A 34 12.05 16.68 12.90
C PRO A 34 13.33 16.42 12.08
N ASN A 35 13.64 17.35 11.18
CA ASN A 35 14.88 17.41 10.42
C ASN A 35 15.97 18.08 11.26
N LEU A 36 17.03 17.33 11.59
CA LEU A 36 18.13 17.84 12.40
C LEU A 36 19.05 18.76 11.59
N LYS A 37 19.08 20.05 11.95
CA LYS A 37 19.87 21.09 11.27
C LYS A 37 21.39 20.94 11.42
N LYS A 38 21.87 20.32 12.51
CA LYS A 38 23.30 20.21 12.84
C LYS A 38 23.65 18.75 13.09
N VAL A 39 24.22 18.10 12.08
CA VAL A 39 24.82 16.75 12.22
C VAL A 39 26.31 16.90 12.01
N THR A 40 27.09 16.71 13.07
CA THR A 40 28.55 16.70 12.98
C THR A 40 28.99 15.41 12.32
N ARG A 41 29.76 15.53 11.24
CA ARG A 41 30.32 14.39 10.49
C ARG A 41 31.83 14.55 10.39
N HIS A 42 32.56 13.67 11.05
CA HIS A 42 34.01 13.57 10.93
C HIS A 42 34.38 12.24 10.26
N TYR A 43 34.94 12.35 9.06
CA TYR A 43 35.56 11.22 8.36
C TYR A 43 37.07 11.45 8.34
N THR A 44 37.84 10.53 8.92
CA THR A 44 39.29 10.62 8.83
C THR A 44 39.72 10.02 7.48
N ASN A 45 40.22 10.86 6.58
CA ASN A 45 40.88 10.42 5.33
C ASN A 45 42.28 9.82 5.60
N SER A 46 42.58 9.42 6.83
CA SER A 46 43.82 8.72 7.12
C SER A 46 43.77 7.37 6.42
N GLN A 47 44.64 7.20 5.42
CA GLN A 47 45.07 5.89 4.95
C GLN A 47 45.23 4.99 6.18
N PRO A 48 44.77 3.73 6.15
CA PRO A 48 44.98 2.83 7.27
C PRO A 48 46.46 2.88 7.61
N VAL A 49 46.80 3.25 8.84
CA VAL A 49 48.19 3.24 9.29
C VAL A 49 48.56 1.78 9.40
N PHE A 50 48.93 1.17 8.29
CA PHE A 50 49.47 -0.17 8.27
C PHE A 50 50.84 -0.08 8.92
N PRO A 51 51.06 -0.69 10.10
CA PRO A 51 52.41 -0.81 10.62
C PRO A 51 53.24 -1.51 9.54
N SER A 52 54.41 -0.94 9.19
CA SER A 52 55.30 -1.58 8.22
C SER A 52 55.49 -3.06 8.58
N SER A 53 55.51 -3.94 7.59
CA SER A 53 55.45 -5.40 7.74
C SER A 53 56.48 -6.00 8.72
N LYS A 54 57.52 -5.24 9.09
CA LYS A 54 58.50 -5.58 10.12
C LYS A 54 57.97 -5.54 11.57
N TYR A 55 56.83 -4.92 11.85
CA TYR A 55 56.34 -4.71 13.23
C TYR A 55 54.92 -5.24 13.49
N SER A 56 54.26 -5.89 12.51
CA SER A 56 52.86 -6.35 12.67
C SER A 56 52.69 -7.43 13.74
N SER A 57 53.75 -8.16 14.10
CA SER A 57 53.74 -9.21 15.12
C SER A 57 53.79 -8.69 16.56
N TYR A 58 54.00 -7.37 16.76
CA TYR A 58 54.07 -6.74 18.07
C TYR A 58 52.81 -5.93 18.43
N PHE A 59 51.87 -5.77 17.50
CA PHE A 59 50.63 -5.02 17.76
C PHE A 59 49.55 -5.96 18.31
N THR A 60 49.10 -5.66 19.52
CA THR A 60 47.89 -6.28 20.08
C THR A 60 46.68 -5.51 19.54
N PRO A 61 45.71 -6.16 18.89
CA PRO A 61 44.50 -5.49 18.42
C PRO A 61 43.76 -4.80 19.56
N CYS A 62 43.23 -3.61 19.27
CA CYS A 62 42.45 -2.80 20.20
C CYS A 62 41.28 -3.62 20.77
N ASP A 63 41.22 -3.76 22.09
CA ASP A 63 40.06 -4.34 22.77
C ASP A 63 38.89 -3.36 22.81
N ILE A 64 37.70 -3.88 23.10
CA ILE A 64 36.46 -3.12 23.05
C ILE A 64 36.40 -1.99 24.08
N GLU A 65 37.04 -2.14 25.25
CA GLU A 65 37.02 -1.12 26.31
C GLU A 65 37.96 0.04 25.96
N THR A 66 39.12 -0.26 25.38
CA THR A 66 40.05 0.74 24.87
C THR A 66 39.45 1.49 23.69
N ALA A 67 38.74 0.79 22.79
CA ALA A 67 38.02 1.41 21.69
C ALA A 67 36.86 2.32 22.16
N LYS A 68 36.11 1.93 23.21
CA LYS A 68 35.09 2.80 23.83
C LYS A 68 35.71 4.07 24.40
N LYS A 69 36.85 3.96 25.08
CA LYS A 69 37.59 5.13 25.58
C LYS A 69 38.01 6.07 24.44
N ALA A 70 38.55 5.52 23.35
CA ALA A 70 38.90 6.31 22.16
C ALA A 70 37.68 7.01 21.55
N ALA A 71 36.50 6.38 21.57
CA ALA A 71 35.25 7.00 21.13
C ALA A 71 34.82 8.15 22.07
N PHE A 72 34.94 7.99 23.39
CA PHE A 72 34.64 9.05 24.36
C PHE A 72 35.59 10.24 24.21
N ASP A 73 36.88 9.97 24.05
CA ASP A 73 37.90 11.00 23.82
C ASP A 73 37.60 11.79 22.52
N ALA A 74 37.13 11.11 21.46
CA ALA A 74 36.73 11.74 20.21
C ALA A 74 35.50 12.64 20.36
N ILE A 75 34.46 12.18 21.07
CA ILE A 75 33.25 12.97 21.35
C ILE A 75 33.60 14.21 22.18
N ASN A 76 34.40 14.06 23.23
CA ASN A 76 34.81 15.18 24.06
C ASN A 76 35.65 16.19 23.24
N LYS A 77 36.57 15.70 22.42
CA LYS A 77 37.42 16.56 21.58
C LYS A 77 36.64 17.36 20.55
N ASP A 78 35.75 16.71 19.80
CA ASP A 78 35.11 17.33 18.62
C ASP A 78 33.81 18.07 19.00
N LEU A 79 33.12 17.64 20.06
CA LEU A 79 31.82 18.20 20.46
C LEU A 79 31.85 18.93 21.80
N ASN A 80 32.94 18.81 22.58
CA ASN A 80 33.06 19.37 23.94
C ASN A 80 31.93 18.91 24.88
N ILE A 81 31.55 17.64 24.77
CA ILE A 81 30.52 17.00 25.60
C ILE A 81 31.18 15.94 26.48
N ASP A 82 30.98 16.07 27.80
CA ASP A 82 31.51 15.14 28.78
C ASP A 82 30.72 13.82 28.83
N SER A 83 31.42 12.75 29.22
CA SER A 83 30.90 11.38 29.37
C SER A 83 29.72 11.21 30.32
N THR A 84 29.43 12.18 31.19
CA THR A 84 28.21 12.21 32.01
C THR A 84 26.94 12.59 31.25
N ASN A 85 27.06 13.08 30.01
CA ASN A 85 25.94 13.56 29.19
C ASN A 85 25.60 12.61 28.02
N TYR A 86 26.00 11.35 28.10
CA TYR A 86 25.57 10.32 27.17
C TYR A 86 25.76 8.92 27.77
N VAL A 87 25.03 7.95 27.22
CA VAL A 87 25.13 6.54 27.59
C VAL A 87 25.49 5.67 26.38
N VAL A 88 26.18 4.57 26.62
CA VAL A 88 26.49 3.58 25.58
C VAL A 88 25.25 2.72 25.34
N LYS A 89 24.66 2.81 24.14
CA LYS A 89 23.52 1.96 23.77
C LYS A 89 23.93 0.59 23.31
N SER A 90 25.02 0.52 22.53
CA SER A 90 25.61 -0.73 22.07
C SER A 90 27.09 -0.52 21.72
N ALA A 91 27.89 -1.56 21.89
CA ALA A 91 29.25 -1.61 21.38
C ALA A 91 29.60 -3.05 21.00
N TYR A 92 30.16 -3.25 19.82
CA TYR A 92 30.61 -4.57 19.38
C TYR A 92 31.73 -4.46 18.35
N GLN A 93 32.51 -5.54 18.22
CA GLN A 93 33.60 -5.62 17.25
C GLN A 93 33.25 -6.57 16.10
N SER A 94 33.39 -6.09 14.87
CA SER A 94 33.24 -6.87 13.65
C SER A 94 34.35 -7.92 13.54
N LYS A 95 33.97 -9.20 13.49
CA LYS A 95 34.95 -10.32 13.54
C LYS A 95 35.95 -10.33 12.38
N HIS A 96 35.51 -9.90 11.20
CA HIS A 96 36.24 -10.04 9.94
C HIS A 96 37.31 -8.94 9.72
N ASN A 97 37.07 -7.73 10.20
CA ASN A 97 37.98 -6.58 10.01
C ASN A 97 38.44 -5.94 11.33
N LYS A 98 37.97 -6.45 12.48
CA LYS A 98 38.30 -5.96 13.83
C LYS A 98 37.92 -4.50 14.08
N VAL A 99 37.06 -3.91 13.24
CA VAL A 99 36.48 -2.58 13.50
C VAL A 99 35.51 -2.68 14.67
N THR A 100 35.66 -1.79 15.63
CA THR A 100 34.77 -1.66 16.78
C THR A 100 33.76 -0.55 16.52
N HIS A 101 32.48 -0.87 16.65
CA HIS A 101 31.36 0.05 16.48
C HIS A 101 30.84 0.45 17.86
N VAL A 102 30.76 1.75 18.14
CA VAL A 102 30.28 2.30 19.41
C VAL A 102 29.12 3.24 19.13
N TYR A 103 27.97 2.96 19.75
CA TYR A 103 26.71 3.69 19.60
C TYR A 103 26.35 4.36 20.92
N LEU A 104 26.19 5.68 20.89
CA LEU A 104 25.95 6.51 22.07
C LEU A 104 24.64 7.29 21.93
N ARG A 105 23.96 7.52 23.05
CA ARG A 105 22.75 8.36 23.15
C ARG A 105 23.01 9.50 24.11
N GLN A 106 22.76 10.73 23.70
CA GLN A 106 22.89 11.89 24.56
C GLN A 106 21.86 11.84 25.69
N THR A 107 22.28 12.30 26.86
CA THR A 107 21.41 12.56 28.00
C THR A 107 21.54 14.01 28.45
N VAL A 108 20.43 14.67 28.74
CA VAL A 108 20.39 16.01 29.34
C VAL A 108 19.69 15.89 30.68
N GLY A 109 20.39 16.26 31.77
CA GLY A 109 19.87 16.07 33.14
C GLY A 109 19.58 14.60 33.49
N GLY A 110 20.27 13.65 32.84
CA GLY A 110 20.05 12.21 33.01
C GLY A 110 18.90 11.62 32.19
N ILE A 111 18.22 12.41 31.35
CA ILE A 111 17.13 11.96 30.48
C ILE A 111 17.63 11.88 29.04
N GLU A 112 17.30 10.79 28.34
CA GLU A 112 17.74 10.57 26.95
C GLU A 112 17.10 11.56 25.96
N VAL A 113 17.89 11.97 24.98
CA VAL A 113 17.44 12.70 23.79
C VAL A 113 17.19 11.69 22.67
N VAL A 114 15.93 11.40 22.33
CA VAL A 114 15.52 10.30 21.41
C VAL A 114 16.02 10.42 19.97
N ASN A 115 16.58 11.57 19.58
CA ASN A 115 17.24 11.76 18.29
C ASN A 115 18.65 12.37 18.43
N GLY A 116 19.22 12.34 19.64
CA GLY A 116 20.59 12.74 19.95
C GLY A 116 21.51 11.52 19.96
N ASP A 117 21.91 11.05 18.80
CA ASP A 117 22.69 9.82 18.61
C ASP A 117 24.12 10.11 18.16
N ALA A 118 25.07 9.27 18.55
CA ALA A 118 26.44 9.28 18.05
C ALA A 118 26.90 7.87 17.67
N ASN A 119 27.49 7.75 16.48
CA ASN A 119 28.04 6.51 15.94
C ASN A 119 29.53 6.71 15.68
N ILE A 120 30.37 5.92 16.34
CA ILE A 120 31.83 5.98 16.22
C ILE A 120 32.37 4.63 15.80
N ASN A 121 33.17 4.60 14.74
CA ASN A 121 33.83 3.40 14.24
C ASN A 121 35.34 3.51 14.49
N ILE A 122 35.91 2.55 15.20
CA ILE A 122 37.31 2.52 15.64
C ILE A 122 38.02 1.32 14.98
N ASP A 123 39.19 1.53 14.40
CA ASP A 123 39.97 0.44 13.81
C ASP A 123 40.64 -0.46 14.85
N GLN A 124 41.31 -1.52 14.37
CA GLN A 124 42.02 -2.47 15.23
C GLN A 124 43.25 -1.88 15.95
N PHE A 125 43.61 -0.63 15.68
CA PHE A 125 44.73 0.09 16.31
C PHE A 125 44.26 1.24 17.20
N CYS A 126 42.98 1.25 17.57
CA CYS A 126 42.32 2.28 18.38
C CYS A 126 42.24 3.67 17.72
N SER A 127 42.30 3.74 16.40
CA SER A 127 42.14 5.00 15.65
C SER A 127 40.70 5.18 15.19
N VAL A 128 40.16 6.39 15.32
CA VAL A 128 38.81 6.74 14.86
C VAL A 128 38.80 6.78 13.33
N LEU A 129 38.00 5.91 12.71
CA LEU A 129 37.76 5.85 11.26
C LEU A 129 36.66 6.82 10.82
N SER A 130 35.60 6.89 11.61
CA SER A 130 34.48 7.78 11.34
C SER A 130 33.70 8.07 12.60
N MET A 131 33.18 9.28 12.69
CA MET A 131 32.23 9.69 13.71
C MET A 131 31.10 10.49 13.08
N THR A 132 29.87 10.13 13.43
CA THR A 132 28.68 10.94 13.17
C THR A 132 28.00 11.24 14.49
N SER A 133 27.54 12.47 14.69
CA SER A 133 26.77 12.84 15.88
C SER A 133 25.65 13.80 15.53
N SER A 134 24.49 13.56 16.12
CA SER A 134 23.35 14.47 16.16
C SER A 134 23.08 14.99 17.58
N PHE A 135 24.07 14.95 18.47
CA PHE A 135 23.93 15.47 19.83
C PHE A 135 23.54 16.95 19.79
N TYR A 136 22.56 17.31 20.61
CA TYR A 136 22.15 18.68 20.84
C TYR A 136 23.32 19.50 21.36
N GLN A 137 23.56 20.62 20.71
CA GLN A 137 24.51 21.65 21.13
C GLN A 137 23.76 22.97 21.27
N LYS A 138 23.87 23.59 22.45
CA LYS A 138 23.25 24.89 22.70
C LYS A 138 23.97 25.96 21.88
N ASP A 139 23.25 26.66 21.02
CA ASP A 139 23.82 27.73 20.21
C ASP A 139 24.39 28.86 21.09
N GLN A 140 25.69 29.11 20.91
CA GLN A 140 26.39 30.26 21.44
C GLN A 140 26.40 31.33 20.34
N GLU A 141 25.31 32.06 20.13
CA GLU A 141 25.35 33.29 19.33
C GLU A 141 25.03 34.54 20.16
N ASN A 142 26.06 35.38 20.25
CA ASN A 142 26.07 36.83 20.38
C ASN A 142 24.81 37.52 20.94
N SER A 143 25.00 38.09 22.11
CA SER A 143 24.35 39.30 22.62
C SER A 143 23.88 40.27 21.53
N PHE A 144 22.56 40.46 21.41
CA PHE A 144 21.85 41.73 21.66
C PHE A 144 20.34 41.50 21.48
N GLY A 145 19.61 41.41 22.61
CA GLY A 145 18.16 41.60 22.65
C GLY A 145 17.27 40.46 22.13
N ALA A 146 17.25 39.32 22.81
CA ALA A 146 16.17 38.33 22.71
C ALA A 146 15.90 37.69 24.10
N PRO A 147 14.65 37.30 24.40
CA PRO A 147 14.19 37.01 25.75
C PRO A 147 14.78 35.71 26.32
N GLU A 148 14.73 35.63 27.65
CA GLU A 148 15.36 34.65 28.54
C GLU A 148 15.42 33.19 28.04
N SER A 149 16.54 32.53 28.36
CA SER A 149 16.81 31.09 28.24
C SER A 149 15.61 30.17 28.57
N PRO A 150 15.50 28.95 28.00
CA PRO A 150 14.56 27.95 28.52
C PRO A 150 15.01 27.54 29.93
N LYS A 151 14.42 28.18 30.96
CA LYS A 151 14.77 28.03 32.38
C LYS A 151 14.12 26.79 33.06
N ASN A 152 13.71 25.75 32.32
CA ASN A 152 12.80 24.73 32.90
C ASN A 152 13.11 23.25 32.66
N THR A 153 14.23 22.88 32.02
CA THR A 153 14.60 21.47 31.80
C THR A 153 14.89 20.73 33.11
N ASP A 154 15.63 21.38 34.03
CA ASP A 154 15.95 20.81 35.35
C ASP A 154 14.71 20.68 36.26
N THR A 155 13.71 21.56 36.07
CA THR A 155 12.42 21.54 36.78
C THR A 155 11.52 20.41 36.30
N TRP A 156 11.50 20.13 34.98
CA TRP A 156 10.75 19.00 34.43
C TRP A 156 11.33 17.66 34.88
N VAL A 157 12.66 17.52 34.81
CA VAL A 157 13.42 16.37 35.33
C VAL A 157 13.11 16.15 36.81
N SER A 158 13.16 17.19 37.65
CA SER A 158 12.85 17.05 39.08
C SER A 158 11.37 16.76 39.38
N GLN A 159 10.43 17.28 38.58
CA GLN A 159 8.99 17.00 38.73
C GLN A 159 8.57 15.60 38.24
N HIS A 160 9.31 15.01 37.28
CA HIS A 160 8.92 13.76 36.64
C HIS A 160 9.95 12.62 36.79
N THR A 161 11.14 12.88 37.38
CA THR A 161 12.21 11.86 37.49
C THR A 161 12.95 11.75 38.83
N THR A 162 12.95 12.71 39.78
CA THR A 162 13.49 12.45 41.15
C THR A 162 13.05 13.41 42.28
N ASN A 163 12.23 12.94 43.23
CA ASN A 163 12.60 12.85 44.65
C ASN A 163 11.58 12.00 45.42
N SER A 164 12.09 11.10 46.25
CA SER A 164 11.34 10.19 47.09
C SER A 164 10.56 10.94 48.19
N ASN A 165 9.37 11.39 47.82
CA ASN A 165 8.11 11.08 48.47
C ASN A 165 7.09 10.90 47.33
N LEU A 166 7.07 9.71 46.72
CA LEU A 166 5.79 9.23 46.21
C LEU A 166 4.95 8.96 47.46
N ASP A 167 4.31 10.00 48.00
CA ASP A 167 3.02 9.80 48.62
C ASP A 167 2.12 9.32 47.50
N PHE A 168 2.11 8.00 47.27
CA PHE A 168 1.00 7.41 46.59
C PHE A 168 -0.21 7.68 47.47
N ASN A 169 -1.06 8.62 47.08
CA ASN A 169 -2.47 8.39 47.34
C ASN A 169 -2.96 7.30 46.36
N LEU A 170 -2.40 6.10 46.50
CA LEU A 170 -2.95 4.87 45.98
C LEU A 170 -4.04 4.48 46.97
N PHE A 171 -5.26 4.94 46.71
CA PHE A 171 -6.44 4.50 47.46
C PHE A 171 -6.35 4.72 48.99
N GLY A 172 -5.56 5.69 49.48
CA GLY A 172 -5.60 6.15 50.88
C GLY A 172 -4.48 5.74 51.87
N THR A 173 -3.32 5.17 51.48
CA THR A 173 -2.21 4.88 52.43
C THR A 173 -0.78 4.93 51.84
N ASN A 174 0.22 5.44 52.62
CA ASN A 174 1.61 5.75 52.21
C ASN A 174 2.70 4.81 52.81
N ILE A 175 3.80 4.54 52.09
CA ILE A 175 5.04 3.84 52.56
C ILE A 175 6.33 4.51 51.96
N GLN A 176 7.44 4.61 52.72
CA GLN A 176 8.64 5.46 52.45
C GLN A 176 9.99 4.74 52.17
N LEU A 177 10.87 5.36 51.36
CA LEU A 177 12.33 5.14 51.22
C LEU A 177 13.06 6.47 50.84
N ASN A 178 14.35 6.67 51.21
CA ASN A 178 15.01 8.00 51.29
C ASN A 178 16.15 8.30 50.27
N LEU A 179 16.13 9.47 49.61
CA LEU A 179 17.29 10.21 49.05
C LEU A 179 17.14 11.75 49.22
N ARG A 180 18.27 12.51 49.18
CA ARG A 180 18.45 13.85 49.81
C ARG A 180 17.92 15.07 49.00
N PRO A 181 17.47 16.19 49.65
CA PRO A 181 16.74 17.29 49.00
C PRO A 181 17.55 18.58 48.73
N PHE A 182 17.09 19.41 47.78
CA PHE A 182 17.50 20.81 47.56
C PHE A 182 16.33 21.79 47.84
N LYS A 183 16.63 23.01 48.33
CA LYS A 183 15.65 24.01 48.82
C LYS A 183 15.10 24.90 47.70
N GLU A 184 13.78 25.10 47.68
CA GLU A 184 13.04 25.99 46.79
C GLU A 184 13.03 27.48 47.22
N SER A 185 12.85 28.39 46.26
CA SER A 185 12.50 29.79 46.48
C SER A 185 11.29 30.20 45.62
N ASN A 186 10.39 30.99 46.21
CA ASN A 186 9.02 31.28 45.76
C ASN A 186 8.87 32.13 44.48
N ASN A 187 7.75 31.88 43.79
CA ASN A 187 7.01 32.70 42.82
C ASN A 187 7.47 32.75 41.35
N LYS A 188 6.81 31.95 40.48
CA LYS A 188 6.25 32.31 39.15
C LYS A 188 5.29 31.20 38.69
N LYS A 189 4.20 31.54 37.98
CA LYS A 189 3.20 30.59 37.43
C LYS A 189 3.92 29.55 36.55
N ASN A 190 3.86 28.28 36.94
CA ASN A 190 4.48 27.17 36.20
C ASN A 190 3.69 26.85 34.92
N PRO A 191 4.35 26.60 33.76
CA PRO A 191 3.73 25.84 32.69
C PRO A 191 3.39 24.44 33.24
N THR A 192 2.16 23.98 33.02
CA THR A 192 1.71 22.65 33.44
C THR A 192 1.93 21.70 32.28
N PHE A 193 2.88 20.78 32.41
CA PHE A 193 3.08 19.71 31.44
C PHE A 193 1.90 18.74 31.48
N ILE A 194 1.56 18.15 30.33
CA ILE A 194 0.46 17.20 30.20
C ILE A 194 0.81 15.85 30.84
N SER A 195 -0.22 15.20 31.39
CA SER A 195 -0.10 13.87 31.97
C SER A 195 0.12 12.78 30.90
N LEU A 196 0.61 11.61 31.33
CA LEU A 196 0.72 10.42 30.46
C LEU A 196 -0.64 10.01 29.87
N ASN A 197 -1.72 10.14 30.64
CA ASN A 197 -3.08 9.84 30.16
C ASN A 197 -3.49 10.80 29.03
N GLU A 198 -3.22 12.10 29.19
CA GLU A 198 -3.46 13.08 28.13
C GLU A 198 -2.59 12.83 26.90
N ALA A 199 -1.34 12.37 27.07
CA ALA A 199 -0.47 12.01 25.96
C ALA A 199 -1.01 10.81 25.17
N PHE A 200 -1.54 9.76 25.83
CA PHE A 200 -2.20 8.65 25.16
C PHE A 200 -3.48 9.07 24.43
N VAL A 201 -4.28 9.97 25.01
CA VAL A 201 -5.45 10.55 24.32
C VAL A 201 -4.99 11.28 23.05
N LYS A 202 -3.97 12.13 23.15
CA LYS A 202 -3.44 12.89 22.00
C LYS A 202 -2.86 12.00 20.91
N LEU A 203 -2.13 10.95 21.29
CA LEU A 203 -1.64 9.96 20.34
C LEU A 203 -2.80 9.23 19.66
N SER A 204 -3.80 8.79 20.43
CA SER A 204 -4.96 8.07 19.90
C SER A 204 -5.78 8.88 18.89
N GLU A 205 -5.92 10.20 19.13
CA GLU A 205 -6.54 11.15 18.19
C GLU A 205 -5.73 11.23 16.89
N HIS A 206 -4.40 11.21 17.00
CA HIS A 206 -3.50 11.32 15.86
C HIS A 206 -3.45 10.05 15.01
N ILE A 207 -3.44 8.85 15.63
CA ILE A 207 -3.37 7.56 14.93
C ILE A 207 -4.75 7.00 14.52
N GLY A 208 -5.78 7.86 14.49
CA GLY A 208 -7.10 7.51 13.96
C GLY A 208 -7.95 6.59 14.84
N ASN A 209 -7.60 6.40 16.12
CA ASN A 209 -8.28 5.51 17.05
C ASN A 209 -8.60 6.22 18.39
N PRO A 210 -9.41 7.29 18.38
CA PRO A 210 -9.54 8.19 19.52
C PRO A 210 -10.10 7.51 20.77
N ILE A 211 -9.47 7.80 21.91
CA ILE A 211 -9.91 7.41 23.24
C ILE A 211 -10.22 8.64 24.10
N LYS A 212 -11.10 8.47 25.09
CA LYS A 212 -11.42 9.54 26.04
C LYS A 212 -10.59 9.38 27.31
N LEU A 213 -10.35 10.48 28.02
CA LEU A 213 -9.62 10.43 29.29
C LEU A 213 -10.24 9.45 30.30
N ASN A 214 -11.57 9.35 30.32
CA ASN A 214 -12.30 8.39 31.17
C ASN A 214 -12.05 6.91 30.80
N ASP A 215 -11.63 6.63 29.57
CA ASP A 215 -11.28 5.28 29.11
C ASP A 215 -9.96 4.80 29.77
N LEU A 216 -9.19 5.72 30.36
CA LEU A 216 -7.87 5.47 30.97
C LEU A 216 -7.92 5.36 32.51
N ASN A 217 -9.11 5.32 33.11
CA ASN A 217 -9.27 5.31 34.58
C ASN A 217 -8.72 4.06 35.27
N THR A 218 -8.41 3.01 34.52
CA THR A 218 -7.97 1.70 35.05
C THR A 218 -6.56 1.31 34.64
N ILE A 219 -5.84 2.20 33.92
CA ILE A 219 -4.47 1.92 33.51
C ILE A 219 -3.54 1.85 34.72
N SER A 220 -2.51 1.02 34.63
CA SER A 220 -1.51 0.91 35.69
C SER A 220 -0.10 0.76 35.12
N ILE A 221 0.88 1.36 35.80
CA ILE A 221 2.29 1.06 35.56
C ILE A 221 2.57 -0.24 36.32
N THR A 222 2.78 -1.33 35.60
CA THR A 222 2.89 -2.66 36.21
C THR A 222 4.35 -3.03 36.51
N LYS A 223 5.29 -2.57 35.68
CA LYS A 223 6.72 -2.85 35.84
C LYS A 223 7.57 -1.92 34.98
N SER A 224 8.73 -1.49 35.50
CA SER A 224 9.80 -0.95 34.66
C SER A 224 10.60 -2.10 34.04
N VAL A 225 10.59 -2.16 32.71
CA VAL A 225 11.28 -3.18 31.91
C VAL A 225 12.57 -2.59 31.39
N THR A 226 13.70 -3.18 31.78
CA THR A 226 15.00 -2.85 31.19
C THR A 226 15.33 -3.89 30.12
N VAL A 227 15.40 -3.45 28.86
CA VAL A 227 15.86 -4.28 27.72
C VAL A 227 17.14 -3.67 27.18
N GLY A 228 18.26 -4.39 27.37
CA GLY A 228 19.58 -3.86 27.03
C GLY A 228 19.93 -2.63 27.86
N SER A 229 20.09 -1.47 27.19
CA SER A 229 20.39 -0.17 27.81
C SER A 229 19.18 0.77 27.89
N GLU A 230 17.98 0.29 27.54
CA GLU A 230 16.73 1.06 27.61
C GLU A 230 15.91 0.59 28.80
N THR A 231 15.38 1.56 29.56
CA THR A 231 14.40 1.32 30.62
C THR A 231 13.11 2.02 30.23
N LEU A 232 12.03 1.25 30.14
CA LEU A 232 10.69 1.69 29.77
C LEU A 232 9.69 1.21 30.83
N ASP A 233 8.65 1.99 31.07
CA ASP A 233 7.55 1.57 31.94
C ASP A 233 6.48 0.85 31.12
N LEU A 234 6.15 -0.38 31.53
CA LEU A 234 5.03 -1.14 30.97
C LEU A 234 3.72 -0.62 31.55
N ILE A 235 2.86 -0.13 30.67
CA ILE A 235 1.50 0.34 30.95
C ILE A 235 0.53 -0.76 30.56
N THR A 236 -0.35 -1.17 31.49
CA THR A 236 -1.37 -2.21 31.25
C THR A 236 -2.77 -1.65 31.41
N ASN A 237 -3.78 -2.44 31.00
CA ASN A 237 -5.22 -2.09 30.99
C ASN A 237 -5.57 -0.92 30.06
N LEU A 238 -4.78 -0.70 29.00
CA LEU A 238 -5.13 0.28 27.97
C LEU A 238 -6.33 -0.21 27.15
N PRO A 239 -7.21 0.67 26.63
CA PRO A 239 -8.28 0.25 25.74
C PRO A 239 -7.74 -0.56 24.54
N SER A 240 -8.37 -1.68 24.20
CA SER A 240 -7.92 -2.56 23.10
C SER A 240 -7.94 -1.87 21.73
N LYS A 241 -8.75 -0.81 21.58
CA LYS A 241 -8.75 0.07 20.39
C LYS A 241 -7.46 0.90 20.24
N LEU A 242 -6.73 1.13 21.32
CA LEU A 242 -5.46 1.86 21.31
C LEU A 242 -4.28 0.89 21.16
N ALA A 243 -4.25 -0.17 21.96
CA ALA A 243 -3.13 -1.10 22.00
C ALA A 243 -3.58 -2.56 22.06
N VAL A 244 -2.97 -3.42 21.24
CA VAL A 244 -3.15 -4.88 21.36
C VAL A 244 -2.65 -5.35 22.73
N ASN A 245 -3.22 -6.45 23.22
CA ASN A 245 -2.97 -6.99 24.56
C ASN A 245 -3.22 -6.00 25.73
N ASN A 246 -3.82 -4.84 25.46
CA ASN A 246 -4.05 -3.79 26.44
C ASN A 246 -2.74 -3.25 27.07
N GLU A 247 -1.63 -3.32 26.34
CA GLU A 247 -0.27 -2.99 26.82
C GLU A 247 0.44 -1.95 25.95
N ALA A 248 1.25 -1.08 26.56
CA ALA A 248 2.14 -0.14 25.86
C ALA A 248 3.37 0.16 26.70
N TYR A 249 4.40 0.74 26.08
CA TYR A 249 5.59 1.22 26.78
C TYR A 249 5.65 2.75 26.77
N ALA A 250 6.08 3.34 27.88
CA ALA A 250 6.24 4.78 28.00
C ALA A 250 7.50 5.16 28.78
N ARG A 251 8.07 6.33 28.49
CA ARG A 251 9.05 7.02 29.34
C ARG A 251 9.09 8.52 29.09
N PRO A 252 9.55 9.34 30.05
CA PRO A 252 9.95 10.71 29.78
C PRO A 252 11.21 10.74 28.90
N ALA A 253 11.23 11.63 27.89
CA ALA A 253 12.40 11.87 27.06
C ALA A 253 12.49 13.33 26.55
N PHE A 254 13.57 13.65 25.85
CA PHE A 254 13.69 14.87 25.05
C PHE A 254 13.78 14.55 23.55
N ILE A 255 13.33 15.47 22.70
CA ILE A 255 13.56 15.42 21.24
C ILE A 255 14.04 16.78 20.74
N GLN A 256 14.99 16.79 19.81
CA GLN A 256 15.36 18.01 19.09
C GLN A 256 14.35 18.27 17.97
N ASN A 257 13.77 19.47 17.91
CA ASN A 257 12.84 19.87 16.84
C ASN A 257 13.56 20.39 15.58
N ASP A 258 12.79 20.75 14.54
CA ASP A 258 13.31 21.32 13.28
C ASP A 258 14.12 22.62 13.46
N PHE A 259 13.89 23.33 14.57
CA PHE A 259 14.59 24.58 14.89
C PHE A 259 15.91 24.34 15.64
N GLY A 260 16.16 23.11 16.08
CA GLY A 260 17.32 22.73 16.87
C GLY A 260 17.11 22.89 18.37
N ASP A 261 15.88 23.16 18.83
CA ASP A 261 15.56 23.27 20.26
C ASP A 261 15.23 21.90 20.86
N LEU A 262 15.53 21.72 22.15
CA LEU A 262 15.07 20.56 22.90
C LEU A 262 13.64 20.75 23.39
N VAL A 263 12.78 19.78 23.07
CA VAL A 263 11.38 19.70 23.49
C VAL A 263 11.21 18.52 24.45
N PRO A 264 10.63 18.71 25.65
CA PRO A 264 10.28 17.60 26.53
C PRO A 264 9.09 16.82 25.96
N VAL A 265 9.19 15.49 25.95
CA VAL A 265 8.19 14.59 25.34
C VAL A 265 7.91 13.36 26.21
N TRP A 266 6.72 12.80 26.03
CA TRP A 266 6.43 11.41 26.33
C TRP A 266 6.83 10.56 25.12
N ASP A 267 7.77 9.63 25.33
CA ASP A 267 8.16 8.61 24.36
C ASP A 267 7.28 7.38 24.55
N LEU A 268 6.38 7.14 23.61
CA LEU A 268 5.32 6.13 23.70
C LEU A 268 5.52 5.07 22.61
N GLN A 269 5.43 3.79 22.98
CA GLN A 269 5.44 2.67 22.05
C GLN A 269 4.12 1.90 22.15
N VAL A 270 3.37 1.85 21.05
CA VAL A 270 2.01 1.29 20.99
C VAL A 270 1.89 0.33 19.82
N GLU A 271 1.61 -0.93 20.11
CA GLU A 271 1.35 -1.97 19.11
C GLU A 271 -0.15 -2.02 18.77
N GLN A 272 -0.49 -2.02 17.49
CA GLN A 272 -1.82 -2.26 16.94
C GLN A 272 -1.83 -3.58 16.15
N GLU A 273 -2.95 -3.95 15.54
CA GLU A 273 -3.07 -5.22 14.81
C GLU A 273 -2.07 -5.34 13.66
N ASP A 274 -1.88 -4.27 12.88
CA ASP A 274 -1.02 -4.24 11.69
C ASP A 274 0.20 -3.29 11.82
N ASP A 275 0.25 -2.49 12.89
CA ASP A 275 1.22 -1.39 13.05
C ASP A 275 1.93 -1.45 14.40
N TRP A 276 3.16 -0.93 14.47
CA TRP A 276 3.85 -0.70 15.74
C TRP A 276 4.38 0.73 15.79
N TRP A 277 3.73 1.58 16.57
CA TRP A 277 4.03 3.01 16.64
C TRP A 277 5.07 3.32 17.72
N SER A 278 6.05 4.14 17.37
CA SER A 278 6.95 4.86 18.29
C SER A 278 6.68 6.35 18.13
N ALA A 279 6.07 6.97 19.12
CA ALA A 279 5.60 8.35 19.08
C ALA A 279 6.24 9.20 20.17
N GLN A 280 6.65 10.42 19.81
CA GLN A 280 7.07 11.44 20.78
C GLN A 280 6.02 12.53 20.87
N VAL A 281 5.28 12.54 21.98
CA VAL A 281 4.20 13.50 22.25
C VAL A 281 4.75 14.60 23.15
N SER A 282 4.69 15.85 22.68
CA SER A 282 5.10 17.03 23.44
C SER A 282 4.43 17.06 24.81
N ALA A 283 5.25 17.13 25.85
CA ALA A 283 4.77 17.25 27.22
C ALA A 283 4.18 18.65 27.49
N GLU A 284 4.44 19.64 26.65
CA GLU A 284 3.97 21.03 26.87
C GLU A 284 2.53 21.25 26.38
N ASP A 285 2.19 20.68 25.23
CA ASP A 285 0.93 20.96 24.53
C ASP A 285 0.23 19.72 23.96
N GLY A 286 0.84 18.54 24.09
CA GLY A 286 0.29 17.28 23.58
C GLY A 286 0.41 17.11 22.07
N LYS A 287 1.14 17.97 21.36
CA LYS A 287 1.40 17.79 19.93
C LYS A 287 2.26 16.56 19.70
N VAL A 288 1.89 15.70 18.75
CA VAL A 288 2.77 14.62 18.27
C VAL A 288 3.91 15.26 17.46
N VAL A 289 5.12 15.22 17.99
CA VAL A 289 6.32 15.86 17.42
C VAL A 289 7.05 14.94 16.44
N SER A 290 6.97 13.64 16.68
CA SER A 290 7.57 12.60 15.84
C SER A 290 6.73 11.32 15.97
N LEU A 291 6.58 10.61 14.86
CA LEU A 291 5.86 9.35 14.76
C LEU A 291 6.59 8.43 13.78
N VAL A 292 6.97 7.25 14.25
CA VAL A 292 7.63 6.21 13.46
C VAL A 292 6.81 4.93 13.55
N ASN A 293 6.66 4.20 12.44
CA ASN A 293 6.08 2.86 12.42
C ASN A 293 7.20 1.83 12.24
N TRP A 294 7.26 0.81 13.10
CA TRP A 294 8.26 -0.26 13.06
C TRP A 294 7.80 -1.50 12.27
N ALA A 295 6.55 -1.52 11.77
CA ALA A 295 6.09 -2.55 10.85
C ALA A 295 6.72 -2.37 9.44
N ALA A 296 7.04 -3.48 8.77
CA ALA A 296 7.58 -3.48 7.41
C ALA A 296 6.44 -3.30 6.40
N ASN A 297 6.45 -2.19 5.66
CA ASN A 297 5.41 -1.85 4.68
C ASN A 297 5.97 -1.93 3.27
N ALA A 298 5.39 -2.77 2.41
CA ALA A 298 5.70 -2.75 0.98
C ALA A 298 5.23 -1.42 0.39
N ALA A 299 6.06 -0.79 -0.43
CA ALA A 299 5.77 0.52 -1.01
C ALA A 299 6.04 0.55 -2.50
N TYR A 300 5.18 1.19 -3.28
CA TYR A 300 5.28 1.21 -4.74
C TYR A 300 5.12 2.64 -5.26
N ARG A 301 6.14 3.19 -5.94
CA ARG A 301 5.98 4.45 -6.67
C ARG A 301 5.36 4.15 -8.03
N VAL A 302 4.08 4.43 -8.21
CA VAL A 302 3.27 4.03 -9.38
C VAL A 302 2.25 5.11 -9.72
N TYR A 303 1.60 4.99 -10.88
CA TYR A 303 0.37 5.75 -11.13
C TYR A 303 -0.77 5.05 -10.37
N PRO A 304 -1.41 5.71 -9.38
CA PRO A 304 -2.50 5.11 -8.64
C PRO A 304 -3.62 4.57 -9.53
N PHE A 305 -4.25 3.48 -9.10
CA PHE A 305 -5.38 2.87 -9.78
C PHE A 305 -6.48 3.92 -10.01
N GLY A 306 -6.95 4.04 -11.26
CA GLY A 306 -7.84 5.11 -11.73
C GLY A 306 -7.14 6.27 -12.45
N ILE A 307 -5.83 6.44 -12.31
CA ILE A 307 -5.05 7.29 -13.22
C ILE A 307 -4.73 6.50 -14.49
N ASN A 308 -5.29 6.94 -15.62
CA ASN A 308 -5.15 6.20 -16.87
C ASN A 308 -3.71 6.19 -17.40
N ASP A 309 -3.03 7.33 -17.37
CA ASP A 309 -1.73 7.48 -18.02
C ASP A 309 -1.00 8.74 -17.51
N PRO A 310 0.29 8.92 -17.86
CA PRO A 310 1.09 10.06 -17.40
C PRO A 310 0.58 11.45 -17.79
N SER A 311 -0.31 11.58 -18.76
CA SER A 311 -0.81 12.89 -19.19
C SER A 311 -1.96 13.42 -18.34
N VAL A 312 -2.58 12.56 -17.52
CA VAL A 312 -3.80 12.88 -16.74
C VAL A 312 -3.65 12.72 -15.23
N GLY A 313 -2.42 12.46 -14.76
CA GLY A 313 -2.12 12.31 -13.34
C GLY A 313 -0.64 12.07 -13.05
N GLU A 314 -0.30 12.07 -11.77
CA GLU A 314 1.07 11.94 -11.27
C GLU A 314 1.27 10.62 -10.52
N ARG A 315 2.53 10.18 -10.42
CA ARG A 315 2.88 9.02 -9.60
C ARG A 315 2.85 9.37 -8.11
N SER A 316 2.43 8.41 -7.28
CA SER A 316 2.56 8.49 -5.82
C SER A 316 3.26 7.25 -5.27
N LEU A 317 3.84 7.38 -4.08
CA LEU A 317 4.38 6.25 -3.32
C LEU A 317 3.26 5.68 -2.44
N LEU A 318 2.69 4.56 -2.87
CA LEU A 318 1.59 3.89 -2.16
C LEU A 318 2.16 2.88 -1.16
N LEU A 319 1.65 2.88 0.07
CA LEU A 319 2.04 1.93 1.12
C LEU A 319 0.97 0.84 1.23
N ASN A 320 1.40 -0.42 1.30
CA ASN A 320 0.57 -1.61 1.48
C ASN A 320 -0.77 -1.60 0.70
N PRO A 321 -0.75 -1.43 -0.63
CA PRO A 321 -1.98 -1.36 -1.43
C PRO A 321 -2.74 -2.69 -1.55
N ALA A 322 -2.20 -3.80 -1.04
CA ALA A 322 -2.80 -5.12 -1.16
C ALA A 322 -4.07 -5.25 -0.33
N ASP A 323 -5.11 -5.86 -0.92
CA ASP A 323 -6.34 -6.14 -0.18
C ASP A 323 -6.18 -7.38 0.70
N PRO A 324 -6.51 -7.33 2.00
CA PRO A 324 -6.30 -8.44 2.92
C PRO A 324 -7.26 -9.63 2.70
N VAL A 325 -8.32 -9.49 1.90
CA VAL A 325 -9.24 -10.61 1.58
C VAL A 325 -8.79 -11.32 0.32
N ALA A 326 -8.52 -10.55 -0.75
CA ALA A 326 -8.09 -11.06 -2.04
C ALA A 326 -6.63 -11.54 -2.00
N SER A 327 -5.77 -10.78 -1.33
CA SER A 327 -4.33 -11.05 -1.18
C SER A 327 -3.95 -11.15 0.32
N PRO A 328 -4.43 -12.18 1.05
CA PRO A 328 -4.31 -12.26 2.51
C PRO A 328 -2.88 -12.31 3.06
N ASN A 329 -1.92 -12.70 2.21
CA ASN A 329 -0.49 -12.73 2.56
C ASN A 329 0.31 -11.64 1.81
N GLY A 330 -0.37 -10.67 1.20
CA GLY A 330 0.23 -9.62 0.37
C GLY A 330 0.65 -10.10 -1.02
N TRP A 331 1.01 -9.15 -1.89
CA TRP A 331 1.30 -9.40 -3.31
C TRP A 331 2.62 -10.14 -3.60
N HIS A 332 3.50 -10.25 -2.60
CA HIS A 332 4.79 -10.94 -2.73
C HIS A 332 4.80 -12.36 -2.17
N TYR A 333 3.65 -12.85 -1.70
CA TYR A 333 3.53 -14.19 -1.13
C TYR A 333 3.80 -15.28 -2.17
N LEU A 334 4.53 -16.31 -1.74
CA LEU A 334 4.65 -17.60 -2.40
C LEU A 334 4.65 -18.69 -1.32
N LYS A 335 4.24 -19.91 -1.69
CA LYS A 335 4.34 -21.08 -0.79
C LYS A 335 5.76 -21.33 -0.26
N SER A 336 6.78 -20.94 -1.01
CA SER A 336 8.20 -21.08 -0.64
C SER A 336 8.73 -19.94 0.24
N GLY A 337 7.90 -18.97 0.61
CA GLY A 337 8.27 -17.73 1.29
C GLY A 337 8.18 -16.50 0.38
N ASN A 338 8.20 -15.32 0.98
CA ASN A 338 7.97 -14.07 0.26
C ASN A 338 9.09 -13.72 -0.72
N SER A 339 8.70 -13.18 -1.87
CA SER A 339 9.58 -12.56 -2.85
C SER A 339 10.01 -11.17 -2.40
N THR A 340 11.21 -10.74 -2.82
CA THR A 340 11.71 -9.35 -2.67
C THR A 340 11.75 -8.59 -4.00
N SER A 341 10.97 -9.06 -4.98
CA SER A 341 10.93 -8.52 -6.34
C SER A 341 9.50 -8.56 -6.86
N THR A 342 9.24 -8.03 -8.06
CA THR A 342 7.90 -7.85 -8.67
C THR A 342 7.25 -9.17 -9.12
N TYR A 343 7.12 -10.12 -8.20
CA TYR A 343 6.36 -11.34 -8.36
C TYR A 343 5.83 -11.88 -7.03
N GLY A 344 4.75 -12.64 -7.11
CA GLY A 344 4.10 -13.34 -6.00
C GLY A 344 2.87 -14.09 -6.50
N ASN A 345 1.90 -14.31 -5.61
CA ASN A 345 0.78 -15.23 -5.85
C ASN A 345 -0.04 -14.92 -7.11
N ASN A 346 -0.24 -13.65 -7.43
CA ASN A 346 -1.20 -13.21 -8.45
C ASN A 346 -0.52 -13.00 -9.82
N VAL A 347 0.75 -12.60 -9.81
CA VAL A 347 1.49 -12.17 -11.01
C VAL A 347 3.00 -12.30 -10.85
N TYR A 348 3.67 -12.63 -11.95
CA TYR A 348 5.10 -12.47 -12.16
C TYR A 348 5.32 -11.40 -13.24
N ALA A 349 5.82 -10.23 -12.84
CA ALA A 349 6.12 -9.11 -13.74
C ALA A 349 7.62 -8.97 -13.97
N GLN A 350 8.04 -8.90 -15.24
CA GLN A 350 9.44 -8.84 -15.67
C GLN A 350 9.60 -8.05 -16.97
N GLU A 351 10.82 -7.63 -17.29
CA GLU A 351 11.13 -7.21 -18.68
C GLU A 351 11.11 -8.42 -19.63
N ASN A 352 10.89 -8.16 -20.92
CA ASN A 352 11.13 -9.17 -21.96
C ASN A 352 11.64 -8.54 -23.27
N PHE A 353 12.77 -7.83 -23.25
CA PHE A 353 13.27 -7.10 -24.42
C PHE A 353 13.53 -7.95 -25.65
N ASN A 354 13.74 -9.26 -25.48
CA ASN A 354 14.00 -10.18 -26.58
C ASN A 354 12.73 -10.76 -27.21
N GLY A 355 11.55 -10.52 -26.63
CA GLY A 355 10.27 -11.07 -27.10
C GLY A 355 10.14 -12.59 -26.99
N GLY A 356 11.01 -13.23 -26.20
CA GLY A 356 11.10 -14.68 -26.07
C GLY A 356 9.98 -15.30 -25.22
N SER A 357 10.02 -16.62 -25.08
CA SER A 357 9.13 -17.38 -24.19
C SER A 357 9.68 -17.55 -22.78
N GLN A 358 10.98 -17.30 -22.58
CA GLN A 358 11.62 -17.34 -21.26
C GLN A 358 11.19 -16.12 -20.46
N TRP A 359 10.72 -16.34 -19.23
CA TRP A 359 10.26 -15.30 -18.32
C TRP A 359 10.76 -15.51 -16.89
N ARG A 360 10.96 -16.76 -16.46
CA ARG A 360 11.38 -17.11 -15.09
C ARG A 360 12.68 -16.42 -14.68
N SER A 361 13.68 -16.40 -15.57
CA SER A 361 14.99 -15.81 -15.34
C SER A 361 15.14 -14.38 -15.86
N ASN A 362 14.11 -13.79 -16.46
CA ASN A 362 14.18 -12.42 -16.96
C ASN A 362 14.31 -11.44 -15.80
N TYR A 363 14.83 -10.26 -16.11
CA TYR A 363 15.13 -9.28 -15.10
C TYR A 363 13.85 -8.73 -14.46
N ARG A 364 13.89 -8.58 -13.14
CA ARG A 364 12.86 -7.96 -12.30
C ARG A 364 13.52 -7.00 -11.34
N PRO A 365 12.97 -5.80 -11.13
CA PRO A 365 13.48 -4.90 -10.11
C PRO A 365 13.31 -5.54 -8.72
N LYS A 366 14.32 -5.36 -7.87
CA LYS A 366 14.24 -5.74 -6.45
C LYS A 366 13.91 -4.52 -5.62
N GLY A 367 13.03 -4.69 -4.62
CA GLY A 367 12.76 -3.65 -3.65
C GLY A 367 14.02 -3.29 -2.85
N SER A 368 14.09 -2.05 -2.40
CA SER A 368 15.01 -1.65 -1.33
C SER A 368 14.54 -2.23 0.03
N PRO A 369 15.35 -2.18 1.12
CA PRO A 369 14.94 -2.72 2.41
C PRO A 369 13.55 -2.22 2.84
N GLY A 370 12.69 -3.14 3.32
CA GLY A 370 11.27 -2.87 3.55
C GLY A 370 10.41 -2.98 2.29
N ASP A 371 10.84 -3.76 1.29
CA ASP A 371 10.12 -3.99 0.02
C ASP A 371 9.59 -2.71 -0.64
N THR A 372 10.44 -1.68 -0.66
CA THR A 372 10.12 -0.38 -1.26
C THR A 372 10.64 -0.31 -2.69
N TYR A 373 9.71 -0.23 -3.65
CA TYR A 373 9.89 -0.11 -5.09
C TYR A 373 9.71 1.34 -5.54
N ASP A 374 10.64 2.19 -5.13
CA ASP A 374 10.69 3.60 -5.48
C ASP A 374 11.72 3.83 -6.60
N PHE A 375 11.28 3.70 -7.86
CA PHE A 375 12.14 3.90 -9.02
C PHE A 375 11.86 5.22 -9.74
N PRO A 376 12.91 5.94 -10.21
CA PRO A 376 12.74 7.15 -11.00
C PRO A 376 12.10 6.83 -12.36
N LEU A 377 11.37 7.81 -12.89
CA LEU A 377 10.78 7.77 -14.24
C LEU A 377 11.12 9.09 -14.93
N ASP A 378 11.82 9.02 -16.06
CA ASP A 378 12.12 10.15 -16.93
C ASP A 378 11.47 9.92 -18.30
N LEU A 379 10.31 10.54 -18.51
CA LEU A 379 9.55 10.43 -19.77
C LEU A 379 10.21 11.15 -20.95
N THR A 380 11.31 11.88 -20.72
CA THR A 380 12.11 12.48 -21.80
C THR A 380 13.17 11.53 -22.36
N ALA A 381 13.36 10.37 -21.72
CA ALA A 381 14.26 9.30 -22.15
C ALA A 381 13.52 8.13 -22.82
N GLU A 382 14.26 7.23 -23.46
CA GLU A 382 13.69 6.02 -24.08
C GLU A 382 13.21 5.00 -23.03
N PRO A 383 12.13 4.22 -23.29
CA PRO A 383 11.52 3.29 -22.33
C PRO A 383 12.45 2.38 -21.56
N LYS A 384 13.46 1.86 -22.26
CA LYS A 384 14.44 0.94 -21.68
C LYS A 384 15.20 1.53 -20.48
N THR A 385 15.30 2.85 -20.39
CA THR A 385 16.01 3.55 -19.31
C THR A 385 15.25 3.55 -17.98
N TYR A 386 13.93 3.39 -18.01
CA TYR A 386 13.06 3.39 -16.83
C TYR A 386 12.29 2.07 -16.65
N VAL A 387 12.84 0.96 -17.15
CA VAL A 387 12.23 -0.38 -17.06
C VAL A 387 11.84 -0.78 -15.62
N ASN A 388 12.59 -0.36 -14.60
CA ASN A 388 12.24 -0.66 -13.21
C ASN A 388 10.90 -0.03 -12.80
N ALA A 389 10.67 1.22 -13.20
CA ALA A 389 9.39 1.90 -12.96
C ALA A 389 8.26 1.25 -13.75
N ALA A 390 8.49 0.90 -15.03
CA ALA A 390 7.52 0.22 -15.88
C ALA A 390 7.10 -1.15 -15.33
N VAL A 391 8.06 -2.02 -14.99
CA VAL A 391 7.78 -3.35 -14.40
C VAL A 391 7.06 -3.22 -13.04
N THR A 392 7.40 -2.21 -12.24
CA THR A 392 6.73 -1.95 -10.95
C THR A 392 5.28 -1.49 -11.16
N ASN A 393 5.03 -0.62 -12.14
CA ASN A 393 3.68 -0.17 -12.51
C ASN A 393 2.83 -1.32 -13.04
N LEU A 394 3.40 -2.17 -13.91
CA LEU A 394 2.73 -3.37 -14.43
C LEU A 394 2.38 -4.36 -13.31
N PHE A 395 3.31 -4.59 -12.38
CA PHE A 395 3.07 -5.43 -11.20
C PHE A 395 1.93 -4.90 -10.35
N TYR A 396 1.93 -3.59 -10.05
CA TYR A 396 0.88 -2.92 -9.29
C TYR A 396 -0.48 -3.06 -9.97
N LEU A 397 -0.59 -2.75 -11.27
CA LEU A 397 -1.87 -2.80 -11.99
C LEU A 397 -2.44 -4.22 -12.09
N ASN A 398 -1.60 -5.24 -12.32
CA ASN A 398 -2.06 -6.64 -12.34
C ASN A 398 -2.60 -7.08 -10.97
N ASN A 399 -1.93 -6.70 -9.88
CA ASN A 399 -2.42 -7.03 -8.54
C ASN A 399 -3.68 -6.23 -8.15
N MET A 400 -3.78 -4.95 -8.53
CA MET A 400 -5.01 -4.18 -8.31
C MET A 400 -6.19 -4.76 -9.10
N MET A 401 -5.96 -5.17 -10.35
CA MET A 401 -6.99 -5.86 -11.14
C MET A 401 -7.42 -7.18 -10.49
N HIS A 402 -6.47 -7.98 -10.00
CA HIS A 402 -6.77 -9.17 -9.20
C HIS A 402 -7.65 -8.83 -8.00
N ASP A 403 -7.19 -7.92 -7.14
CA ASP A 403 -7.83 -7.61 -5.86
C ASP A 403 -9.22 -6.98 -6.03
N VAL A 404 -9.38 -6.07 -7.00
CA VAL A 404 -10.69 -5.48 -7.33
C VAL A 404 -11.63 -6.58 -7.81
N PHE A 405 -11.27 -7.34 -8.85
CA PHE A 405 -12.20 -8.32 -9.44
C PHE A 405 -12.49 -9.49 -8.50
N TYR A 406 -11.59 -9.83 -7.56
CA TYR A 406 -11.89 -10.76 -6.48
C TYR A 406 -13.12 -10.33 -5.68
N LYS A 407 -13.26 -9.02 -5.37
CA LYS A 407 -14.43 -8.47 -4.64
C LYS A 407 -15.73 -8.56 -5.44
N TYR A 408 -15.64 -8.55 -6.77
CA TYR A 408 -16.78 -8.72 -7.67
C TYR A 408 -17.02 -10.20 -8.06
N GLY A 409 -16.33 -11.12 -7.37
CA GLY A 409 -16.54 -12.57 -7.47
C GLY A 409 -15.77 -13.24 -8.61
N PHE A 410 -14.67 -12.64 -9.09
CA PHE A 410 -13.63 -13.37 -9.82
C PHE A 410 -12.62 -13.96 -8.82
N ASP A 411 -13.08 -14.96 -8.07
CA ASP A 411 -12.35 -15.68 -7.04
C ASP A 411 -11.77 -17.01 -7.55
N GLU A 412 -11.18 -17.80 -6.67
CA GLU A 412 -10.50 -19.05 -7.03
C GLU A 412 -11.42 -20.04 -7.75
N VAL A 413 -12.66 -20.24 -7.27
CA VAL A 413 -13.59 -21.20 -7.89
C VAL A 413 -14.11 -20.74 -9.25
N SER A 414 -14.13 -19.43 -9.48
CA SER A 414 -14.46 -18.85 -10.78
C SER A 414 -13.29 -18.83 -11.76
N GLY A 415 -12.12 -19.34 -11.36
CA GLY A 415 -10.91 -19.45 -12.17
C GLY A 415 -10.16 -18.14 -12.31
N ASN A 416 -9.92 -17.47 -11.18
CA ASN A 416 -9.00 -16.34 -11.12
C ASN A 416 -7.54 -16.76 -11.34
N PHE A 417 -6.60 -15.81 -11.24
CA PHE A 417 -5.19 -16.04 -11.52
C PHE A 417 -4.38 -16.06 -10.23
N GLN A 418 -4.12 -17.25 -9.69
CA GLN A 418 -3.40 -17.43 -8.43
C GLN A 418 -2.51 -18.68 -8.48
N ASP A 419 -1.26 -18.56 -8.02
CA ASP A 419 -0.39 -19.72 -7.85
C ASP A 419 -0.82 -20.61 -6.67
N ASP A 420 -1.28 -20.00 -5.58
CA ASP A 420 -1.89 -20.64 -4.42
C ASP A 420 -3.34 -20.18 -4.23
N ASN A 421 -4.26 -21.15 -4.18
CA ASN A 421 -5.68 -20.91 -3.94
C ASN A 421 -6.07 -21.06 -2.47
N PHE A 422 -5.11 -21.29 -1.57
CA PHE A 422 -5.35 -21.40 -0.11
C PHE A 422 -6.37 -22.49 0.28
N GLY A 423 -6.59 -23.49 -0.59
CA GLY A 423 -7.61 -24.51 -0.41
C GLY A 423 -9.06 -24.03 -0.62
N ARG A 424 -9.28 -22.84 -1.22
CA ARG A 424 -10.60 -22.24 -1.46
C ARG A 424 -11.32 -22.79 -2.70
N GLY A 425 -10.66 -23.62 -3.51
CA GLY A 425 -11.21 -24.23 -4.72
C GLY A 425 -10.49 -23.77 -5.98
N GLY A 426 -11.04 -24.08 -7.16
CA GLY A 426 -10.40 -23.81 -8.45
C GLY A 426 -9.10 -24.59 -8.69
N LEU A 427 -8.41 -24.29 -9.79
CA LEU A 427 -7.10 -24.84 -10.11
C LEU A 427 -6.03 -23.73 -10.05
N GLY A 428 -5.23 -23.70 -8.98
CA GLY A 428 -4.11 -22.76 -8.87
C GLY A 428 -2.90 -23.14 -9.72
N GLY A 429 -1.80 -22.41 -9.54
CA GLY A 429 -0.58 -22.53 -10.34
C GLY A 429 -0.66 -21.72 -11.64
N ASP A 430 -1.49 -20.69 -11.64
CA ASP A 430 -1.86 -19.94 -12.84
C ASP A 430 -1.80 -18.42 -12.66
N SER A 431 -0.90 -17.94 -11.81
CA SER A 431 -0.55 -16.51 -11.74
C SER A 431 -0.24 -15.93 -13.14
N VAL A 432 -0.52 -14.65 -13.34
CA VAL A 432 -0.25 -13.98 -14.63
C VAL A 432 1.25 -13.86 -14.89
N ILE A 433 1.70 -14.23 -16.09
CA ILE A 433 3.04 -13.87 -16.58
C ILE A 433 2.92 -12.52 -17.30
N ALA A 434 3.42 -11.45 -16.69
CA ALA A 434 3.33 -10.08 -17.21
C ALA A 434 4.68 -9.59 -17.74
N ASN A 435 4.80 -9.46 -19.06
CA ASN A 435 6.01 -9.00 -19.73
C ASN A 435 5.92 -7.50 -20.05
N ALA A 436 6.74 -6.70 -19.39
CA ALA A 436 6.95 -5.28 -19.69
C ALA A 436 7.90 -5.10 -20.86
N GLN A 437 7.66 -4.07 -21.68
CA GLN A 437 8.48 -3.69 -22.83
C GLN A 437 8.87 -4.89 -23.70
N ASP A 438 7.92 -5.78 -23.96
CA ASP A 438 8.14 -7.05 -24.65
C ASP A 438 8.57 -6.79 -26.11
N GLY A 439 9.76 -7.27 -26.47
CA GLY A 439 10.37 -7.01 -27.77
C GLY A 439 9.80 -7.81 -28.94
N SER A 440 8.72 -8.56 -28.75
CA SER A 440 8.06 -9.28 -29.85
C SER A 440 7.19 -8.39 -30.73
N GLY A 441 6.96 -7.13 -30.34
CA GLY A 441 6.18 -6.18 -31.13
C GLY A 441 6.33 -4.73 -30.67
N TYR A 442 5.61 -3.85 -31.38
CA TYR A 442 5.42 -2.44 -31.03
C TYR A 442 3.94 -2.08 -31.25
N ASN A 443 3.49 -0.96 -30.67
CA ASN A 443 2.19 -0.33 -30.94
C ASN A 443 0.98 -1.25 -30.70
N ASN A 444 1.06 -2.12 -29.70
CA ASN A 444 0.00 -3.06 -29.35
C ASN A 444 0.21 -3.61 -27.93
N ALA A 445 -0.64 -4.54 -27.51
CA ALA A 445 -0.41 -5.47 -26.42
C ALA A 445 -1.14 -6.79 -26.73
N ASN A 446 -1.05 -7.79 -25.85
CA ASN A 446 -1.92 -8.97 -25.90
C ASN A 446 -1.92 -9.73 -24.59
N PHE A 447 -3.01 -10.47 -24.38
CA PHE A 447 -3.18 -11.38 -23.26
C PHE A 447 -3.63 -12.77 -23.74
N ALA A 448 -2.83 -13.79 -23.48
CA ALA A 448 -3.18 -15.18 -23.76
C ALA A 448 -3.79 -15.84 -22.52
N THR A 449 -5.06 -16.25 -22.62
CA THR A 449 -5.81 -16.86 -21.50
C THR A 449 -6.06 -18.36 -21.74
N PRO A 450 -5.19 -19.26 -21.25
CA PRO A 450 -5.51 -20.68 -21.21
C PRO A 450 -6.56 -20.99 -20.12
N PRO A 451 -7.14 -22.20 -20.12
CA PRO A 451 -8.05 -22.64 -19.06
C PRO A 451 -7.41 -22.62 -17.67
N ASP A 452 -8.25 -22.64 -16.64
CA ASP A 452 -7.88 -22.67 -15.22
C ASP A 452 -6.77 -23.67 -14.89
N GLY A 453 -5.85 -23.27 -14.01
CA GLY A 453 -4.65 -24.05 -13.66
C GLY A 453 -3.51 -23.95 -14.68
N ARG A 454 -3.56 -23.01 -15.61
CA ARG A 454 -2.45 -22.69 -16.53
C ARG A 454 -2.22 -21.18 -16.56
N GLN A 455 -0.96 -20.78 -16.37
CA GLN A 455 -0.57 -19.37 -16.33
C GLN A 455 -0.95 -18.64 -17.63
N PRO A 456 -1.76 -17.57 -17.57
CA PRO A 456 -1.95 -16.68 -18.69
C PRO A 456 -0.71 -15.83 -18.91
N ARG A 457 -0.63 -15.18 -20.07
CA ARG A 457 0.52 -14.35 -20.42
C ARG A 457 0.10 -13.02 -21.03
N MET A 458 0.42 -11.94 -20.33
CA MET A 458 0.32 -10.56 -20.78
C MET A 458 1.63 -10.11 -21.40
N ARG A 459 1.55 -9.44 -22.56
CA ARG A 459 2.69 -8.82 -23.24
C ARG A 459 2.36 -7.37 -23.54
N MET A 460 3.05 -6.47 -22.85
CA MET A 460 2.95 -5.03 -23.05
C MET A 460 4.06 -4.57 -23.99
N TYR A 461 3.74 -3.71 -24.96
CA TYR A 461 4.73 -3.23 -25.92
C TYR A 461 5.01 -1.74 -25.76
N VAL A 462 6.20 -1.37 -26.24
CA VAL A 462 6.58 0.01 -26.48
C VAL A 462 5.86 0.53 -27.74
N TRP A 463 5.51 1.81 -27.74
CA TRP A 463 4.86 2.50 -28.83
C TRP A 463 5.82 3.46 -29.53
N ASN A 464 6.10 3.22 -30.81
CA ASN A 464 7.08 3.94 -31.60
C ASN A 464 6.47 5.08 -32.47
N THR A 465 5.28 5.55 -32.09
CA THR A 465 4.58 6.68 -32.73
C THR A 465 5.14 8.04 -32.32
N PHE A 466 6.00 8.10 -31.28
CA PHE A 466 6.67 9.31 -30.78
C PHE A 466 8.18 9.15 -30.64
N LYS A 467 8.88 10.28 -30.41
CA LYS A 467 10.26 10.34 -29.94
C LYS A 467 10.38 11.25 -28.70
N PRO A 468 10.87 10.75 -27.54
CA PRO A 468 11.16 9.33 -27.25
C PRO A 468 9.90 8.45 -27.41
N MET A 469 10.09 7.14 -27.57
CA MET A 469 8.98 6.19 -27.65
C MET A 469 8.17 6.19 -26.34
N ARG A 470 6.87 5.91 -26.42
CA ARG A 470 5.99 5.83 -25.24
C ARG A 470 5.88 4.39 -24.78
N ASP A 471 5.75 4.19 -23.47
CA ASP A 471 5.69 2.87 -22.88
C ASP A 471 4.24 2.47 -22.57
N GLY A 472 3.75 1.38 -23.16
CA GLY A 472 2.41 0.86 -22.91
C GLY A 472 2.22 0.38 -21.47
N ASP A 473 3.31 0.03 -20.77
CA ASP A 473 3.27 -0.34 -19.35
C ASP A 473 2.86 0.81 -18.40
N LEU A 474 2.89 2.05 -18.90
CA LEU A 474 2.47 3.25 -18.17
C LEU A 474 1.04 3.71 -18.53
N ASP A 475 0.41 3.09 -19.53
CA ASP A 475 -0.98 3.33 -19.92
C ASP A 475 -1.87 2.26 -19.25
N ALA A 476 -2.42 2.59 -18.09
CA ALA A 476 -3.28 1.71 -17.32
C ALA A 476 -4.49 1.24 -18.13
N GLY A 477 -5.00 2.05 -19.06
CA GLY A 477 -6.11 1.66 -19.93
C GLY A 477 -5.77 0.43 -20.78
N ILE A 478 -4.53 0.34 -21.29
CA ILE A 478 -4.05 -0.82 -22.05
C ILE A 478 -3.86 -2.02 -21.12
N VAL A 479 -3.19 -1.85 -19.97
CA VAL A 479 -2.96 -2.97 -19.02
C VAL A 479 -4.28 -3.57 -18.51
N ILE A 480 -5.25 -2.71 -18.16
CA ILE A 480 -6.58 -3.12 -17.71
C ILE A 480 -7.31 -3.85 -18.85
N HIS A 481 -7.28 -3.32 -20.07
CA HIS A 481 -7.86 -3.98 -21.24
C HIS A 481 -7.32 -5.40 -21.41
N GLU A 482 -6.00 -5.58 -21.36
CA GLU A 482 -5.37 -6.88 -21.51
C GLU A 482 -5.76 -7.85 -20.39
N TYR A 483 -5.74 -7.41 -19.13
CA TYR A 483 -6.14 -8.26 -18.01
C TYR A 483 -7.62 -8.69 -18.13
N SER A 484 -8.45 -7.82 -18.71
CA SER A 484 -9.88 -8.06 -18.91
C SER A 484 -10.17 -9.16 -19.93
N HIS A 485 -9.28 -9.43 -20.89
CA HIS A 485 -9.36 -10.66 -21.69
C HIS A 485 -9.23 -11.90 -20.81
N GLY A 486 -8.34 -11.86 -19.81
CA GLY A 486 -8.23 -12.91 -18.79
C GLY A 486 -9.56 -13.19 -18.10
N ILE A 487 -10.15 -12.15 -17.52
CA ILE A 487 -11.41 -12.22 -16.76
C ILE A 487 -12.55 -12.74 -17.66
N SER A 488 -12.78 -12.08 -18.80
CA SER A 488 -13.91 -12.41 -19.68
C SER A 488 -13.83 -13.83 -20.26
N ILE A 489 -12.63 -14.29 -20.63
CA ILE A 489 -12.41 -15.65 -21.16
C ILE A 489 -12.53 -16.72 -20.08
N ARG A 490 -12.09 -16.47 -18.84
CA ARG A 490 -12.25 -17.44 -17.73
C ARG A 490 -13.71 -17.56 -17.29
N LEU A 491 -14.44 -16.46 -17.21
CA LEU A 491 -15.83 -16.47 -16.76
C LEU A 491 -16.80 -17.05 -17.81
N THR A 492 -16.61 -16.71 -19.09
CA THR A 492 -17.55 -17.10 -20.15
C THR A 492 -17.47 -18.58 -20.48
N GLY A 493 -18.57 -19.32 -20.29
CA GLY A 493 -18.62 -20.75 -20.54
C GLY A 493 -17.88 -21.60 -19.49
N GLY A 494 -17.47 -20.96 -18.38
CA GLY A 494 -16.82 -21.57 -17.23
C GLY A 494 -15.28 -21.66 -17.33
N PRO A 495 -14.60 -21.73 -16.17
CA PRO A 495 -13.15 -21.55 -16.05
C PRO A 495 -12.30 -22.56 -16.83
N HIS A 496 -12.87 -23.72 -17.16
CA HIS A 496 -12.18 -24.79 -17.87
C HIS A 496 -12.31 -24.70 -19.41
N ASN A 497 -13.00 -23.67 -19.95
CA ASN A 497 -13.28 -23.56 -21.38
C ASN A 497 -12.98 -22.16 -21.97
N SER A 498 -11.71 -21.94 -22.34
CA SER A 498 -11.27 -20.67 -22.93
C SER A 498 -11.63 -20.45 -24.41
N ASN A 499 -12.43 -21.32 -25.04
CA ASN A 499 -12.76 -21.25 -26.48
C ASN A 499 -14.02 -20.43 -26.78
N CYS A 500 -14.56 -19.72 -25.78
CA CYS A 500 -15.88 -19.11 -25.85
C CYS A 500 -15.89 -17.69 -26.45
N LEU A 501 -14.76 -16.99 -26.50
CA LEU A 501 -14.67 -15.61 -27.02
C LEU A 501 -13.66 -15.46 -28.17
N GLY A 502 -13.52 -16.48 -29.02
CA GLY A 502 -12.42 -16.53 -30.00
C GLY A 502 -12.57 -15.67 -31.26
N TRP A 503 -13.80 -15.36 -31.71
CA TRP A 503 -14.05 -14.63 -32.97
C TRP A 503 -15.49 -14.09 -33.04
N GLY A 504 -15.82 -13.39 -34.12
CA GLY A 504 -17.19 -12.92 -34.40
C GLY A 504 -17.68 -11.89 -33.39
N GLU A 505 -18.98 -11.93 -33.06
CA GLU A 505 -19.54 -11.09 -32.00
C GLU A 505 -18.96 -11.42 -30.63
N ALA A 506 -18.80 -12.70 -30.30
CA ALA A 506 -18.22 -13.13 -29.02
C ALA A 506 -16.81 -12.57 -28.80
N GLY A 507 -15.92 -12.71 -29.79
CA GLY A 507 -14.58 -12.11 -29.72
C GLY A 507 -14.63 -10.59 -29.71
N GLY A 508 -15.57 -9.98 -30.45
CA GLY A 508 -15.81 -8.54 -30.37
C GLY A 508 -16.20 -8.07 -28.97
N MET A 509 -17.11 -8.76 -28.28
CA MET A 509 -17.47 -8.42 -26.90
C MET A 509 -16.28 -8.60 -25.95
N GLY A 510 -15.40 -9.58 -26.20
CA GLY A 510 -14.11 -9.71 -25.52
C GLY A 510 -13.29 -8.41 -25.51
N GLU A 511 -13.12 -7.80 -26.69
CA GLU A 511 -12.49 -6.48 -26.85
C GLU A 511 -13.28 -5.36 -26.15
N GLY A 512 -14.61 -5.42 -26.24
CA GLY A 512 -15.50 -4.40 -25.67
C GLY A 512 -15.50 -4.38 -24.15
N TRP A 513 -15.42 -5.54 -23.48
CA TRP A 513 -15.30 -5.60 -22.02
C TRP A 513 -13.97 -5.05 -21.52
N GLY A 514 -12.88 -5.25 -22.26
CA GLY A 514 -11.59 -4.65 -21.92
C GLY A 514 -11.62 -3.13 -21.96
N ASP A 515 -12.19 -2.55 -23.02
CA ASP A 515 -12.38 -1.10 -23.12
C ASP A 515 -13.35 -0.55 -22.07
N PHE A 516 -14.44 -1.29 -21.80
CA PHE A 516 -15.43 -0.92 -20.79
C PHE A 516 -14.83 -0.86 -19.38
N PHE A 517 -14.08 -1.89 -18.96
CA PHE A 517 -13.47 -1.89 -17.63
C PHE A 517 -12.39 -0.81 -17.51
N ALA A 518 -11.57 -0.61 -18.54
CA ALA A 518 -10.60 0.48 -18.58
C ALA A 518 -11.28 1.86 -18.43
N THR A 519 -12.40 2.06 -19.12
CA THR A 519 -13.18 3.30 -19.06
C THR A 519 -13.87 3.50 -17.71
N LEU A 520 -14.47 2.44 -17.14
CA LEU A 520 -15.13 2.49 -15.83
C LEU A 520 -14.14 2.82 -14.71
N ILE A 521 -12.98 2.16 -14.70
CA ILE A 521 -11.97 2.31 -13.64
C ILE A 521 -11.35 3.71 -13.64
N ARG A 522 -11.20 4.34 -14.79
CA ARG A 522 -10.60 5.70 -14.90
C ARG A 522 -11.55 6.86 -14.60
N LEU A 523 -12.83 6.58 -14.33
CA LEU A 523 -13.81 7.63 -14.01
C LEU A 523 -13.42 8.39 -12.73
N LYS A 524 -13.65 9.70 -12.75
CA LYS A 524 -13.42 10.63 -11.63
C LYS A 524 -14.74 11.20 -11.14
N THR A 525 -14.75 11.74 -9.93
CA THR A 525 -15.93 12.43 -9.36
C THR A 525 -16.37 13.65 -10.16
N SER A 526 -15.49 14.22 -10.99
CA SER A 526 -15.78 15.34 -11.88
C SER A 526 -16.41 14.92 -13.21
N ASP A 527 -16.40 13.63 -13.55
CA ASP A 527 -16.97 13.14 -14.80
C ASP A 527 -18.50 13.12 -14.72
N THR A 528 -19.12 13.30 -15.89
CA THR A 528 -20.58 13.28 -16.04
C THR A 528 -20.95 12.46 -17.26
N ASN A 529 -22.24 12.22 -17.48
CA ASN A 529 -22.72 11.54 -18.68
C ASN A 529 -22.36 12.25 -20.00
N ASN A 530 -21.89 13.50 -19.98
CA ASN A 530 -21.34 14.20 -21.14
C ASN A 530 -19.83 13.99 -21.35
N SER A 531 -19.11 13.40 -20.39
CA SER A 531 -17.70 13.05 -20.55
C SER A 531 -17.53 12.05 -21.69
N SER A 532 -16.41 12.14 -22.39
CA SER A 532 -16.07 11.22 -23.48
C SER A 532 -14.65 10.69 -23.31
N PHE A 533 -14.44 9.42 -23.64
CA PHE A 533 -13.17 8.73 -23.38
C PHE A 533 -12.63 8.05 -24.63
N THR A 534 -11.35 8.26 -24.90
CA THR A 534 -10.58 7.51 -25.90
C THR A 534 -9.79 6.39 -25.24
N MET A 535 -9.36 5.42 -26.06
CA MET A 535 -8.45 4.36 -25.64
C MET A 535 -7.07 4.56 -26.26
N GLY A 536 -6.03 4.37 -25.45
CA GLY A 536 -4.62 4.37 -25.87
C GLY A 536 -4.12 5.71 -26.40
N ASP A 537 -4.76 6.83 -26.08
CA ASP A 537 -4.40 8.16 -26.58
C ASP A 537 -3.03 8.63 -26.09
N TYR A 538 -2.64 8.26 -24.87
CA TYR A 538 -1.26 8.43 -24.43
C TYR A 538 -0.32 7.58 -25.27
N ALA A 539 -0.48 6.26 -25.33
CA ALA A 539 0.51 5.42 -25.98
C ALA A 539 0.61 5.66 -27.51
N ALA A 540 -0.54 5.76 -28.19
CA ALA A 540 -0.62 5.92 -29.64
C ALA A 540 -0.51 7.37 -30.11
N GLY A 541 -0.93 8.34 -29.28
CA GLY A 541 -0.96 9.78 -29.62
C GLY A 541 -2.31 10.30 -30.05
N GLU A 542 -3.22 9.39 -30.35
CA GLU A 542 -4.62 9.60 -30.67
C GLU A 542 -5.41 8.36 -30.23
N GLY A 543 -6.73 8.47 -30.13
CA GLY A 543 -7.57 7.32 -29.78
C GLY A 543 -7.50 6.23 -30.85
N ILE A 544 -7.37 4.97 -30.43
CA ILE A 544 -7.22 3.81 -31.34
C ILE A 544 -8.54 3.20 -31.84
N ARG A 545 -9.68 3.74 -31.40
CA ARG A 545 -11.03 3.29 -31.78
C ARG A 545 -11.68 4.29 -32.73
N HIS A 546 -12.70 3.85 -33.47
CA HIS A 546 -13.36 4.69 -34.49
C HIS A 546 -13.99 5.98 -33.92
N TYR A 547 -14.50 5.90 -32.69
CA TYR A 547 -15.13 7.02 -31.98
C TYR A 547 -14.71 6.98 -30.50
N PRO A 548 -14.63 8.14 -29.82
CA PRO A 548 -14.60 8.18 -28.37
C PRO A 548 -15.88 7.55 -27.78
N TYR A 549 -15.76 6.90 -26.63
CA TYR A 549 -16.93 6.45 -25.86
C TYR A 549 -17.68 7.66 -25.33
N SER A 550 -18.96 7.80 -25.67
CA SER A 550 -19.74 9.01 -25.40
C SER A 550 -21.23 8.74 -25.47
N THR A 551 -22.00 9.23 -24.49
CA THR A 551 -23.46 9.16 -24.54
C THR A 551 -24.07 10.06 -25.62
N SER A 552 -23.28 10.94 -26.26
CA SER A 552 -23.73 11.75 -27.39
C SER A 552 -23.72 10.95 -28.68
N MET A 553 -24.91 10.80 -29.29
CA MET A 553 -25.06 10.18 -30.61
C MET A 553 -24.39 10.98 -31.75
N GLU A 554 -24.02 12.24 -31.50
CA GLU A 554 -23.25 13.05 -32.46
C GLU A 554 -21.76 12.71 -32.41
N ILE A 555 -21.22 12.44 -31.21
CA ILE A 555 -19.80 12.08 -31.01
C ILE A 555 -19.58 10.62 -31.37
N ASN A 556 -20.44 9.73 -30.88
CA ASN A 556 -20.40 8.32 -31.21
C ASN A 556 -21.77 7.88 -31.77
N PRO A 557 -21.93 7.74 -33.09
CA PRO A 557 -23.18 7.30 -33.69
C PRO A 557 -23.30 5.77 -33.80
N ALA A 558 -22.39 4.99 -33.20
CA ALA A 558 -22.38 3.55 -33.33
C ALA A 558 -23.60 2.89 -32.66
N THR A 559 -24.22 1.96 -33.39
CA THR A 559 -25.38 1.15 -32.98
C THR A 559 -25.18 -0.31 -33.37
N TYR A 560 -26.05 -1.22 -32.93
CA TYR A 560 -25.96 -2.65 -33.25
C TYR A 560 -25.89 -2.93 -34.76
N LYS A 561 -26.53 -2.12 -35.63
CA LYS A 561 -26.43 -2.26 -37.09
C LYS A 561 -25.04 -1.96 -37.65
N TYR A 562 -24.18 -1.25 -36.93
CA TYR A 562 -22.82 -0.97 -37.41
C TYR A 562 -22.01 -2.23 -37.63
N LEU A 563 -22.29 -3.31 -36.90
CA LEU A 563 -21.61 -4.60 -37.06
C LEU A 563 -21.81 -5.21 -38.47
N ASP A 564 -22.81 -4.77 -39.23
CA ASP A 564 -23.03 -5.21 -40.63
C ASP A 564 -22.10 -4.46 -41.62
N LYS A 565 -21.47 -3.36 -41.21
CA LYS A 565 -20.56 -2.58 -42.06
C LYS A 565 -19.22 -3.31 -42.21
N GLY A 566 -18.63 -3.25 -43.40
CA GLY A 566 -17.32 -3.88 -43.69
C GLY A 566 -16.19 -3.43 -42.75
N ALA A 567 -16.19 -2.15 -42.35
CA ALA A 567 -15.22 -1.61 -41.39
C ALA A 567 -15.31 -2.26 -39.99
N TYR A 568 -16.43 -2.93 -39.68
CA TYR A 568 -16.69 -3.56 -38.39
C TYR A 568 -16.54 -5.09 -38.42
N TRP A 569 -15.86 -5.65 -39.43
CA TRP A 569 -15.65 -7.10 -39.52
C TRP A 569 -14.60 -7.64 -38.53
N GLY A 570 -13.62 -6.83 -38.14
CA GLY A 570 -12.66 -7.19 -37.07
C GLY A 570 -13.29 -7.20 -35.67
N VAL A 571 -12.63 -7.85 -34.72
CA VAL A 571 -13.09 -7.91 -33.32
C VAL A 571 -13.00 -6.56 -32.62
N HIS A 572 -11.92 -5.79 -32.78
CA HIS A 572 -11.78 -4.48 -32.12
C HIS A 572 -12.88 -3.48 -32.53
N PRO A 573 -13.22 -3.31 -33.83
CA PRO A 573 -14.36 -2.47 -34.19
C PRO A 573 -15.70 -2.96 -33.62
N LYS A 574 -15.98 -4.28 -33.62
CA LYS A 574 -17.18 -4.81 -32.94
C LYS A 574 -17.18 -4.50 -31.44
N GLY A 575 -16.03 -4.66 -30.79
CA GLY A 575 -15.85 -4.36 -29.37
C GLY A 575 -16.14 -2.91 -29.04
N SER A 576 -15.76 -1.97 -29.92
CA SER A 576 -16.10 -0.56 -29.73
C SER A 576 -17.61 -0.29 -29.71
N VAL A 577 -18.42 -1.09 -30.42
CA VAL A 577 -19.90 -1.00 -30.32
C VAL A 577 -20.39 -1.55 -29.00
N TRP A 578 -19.84 -2.68 -28.53
CA TRP A 578 -20.22 -3.29 -27.25
C TRP A 578 -19.85 -2.40 -26.05
N ALA A 579 -18.62 -1.90 -26.01
CA ALA A 579 -18.13 -1.00 -24.98
C ALA A 579 -18.98 0.28 -24.90
N GLU A 580 -19.36 0.85 -26.04
CA GLU A 580 -20.25 2.01 -26.11
C GLU A 580 -21.64 1.71 -25.52
N ILE A 581 -22.22 0.53 -25.82
CA ILE A 581 -23.49 0.12 -25.23
C ILE A 581 -23.38 0.00 -23.70
N LEU A 582 -22.29 -0.58 -23.19
CA LEU A 582 -22.05 -0.67 -21.75
C LEU A 582 -21.76 0.69 -21.11
N TYR A 583 -21.15 1.62 -21.84
CA TYR A 583 -20.94 3.01 -21.40
C TYR A 583 -22.26 3.75 -21.16
N GLU A 584 -23.26 3.54 -22.02
CA GLU A 584 -24.62 4.05 -21.80
C GLU A 584 -25.25 3.44 -20.53
N MET A 585 -25.06 2.14 -20.31
CA MET A 585 -25.59 1.44 -19.13
C MET A 585 -24.94 1.97 -17.85
N LEU A 586 -23.61 2.16 -17.87
CA LEU A 586 -22.85 2.70 -16.76
C LEU A 586 -23.39 4.08 -16.33
N TRP A 587 -23.59 5.00 -17.28
CA TRP A 587 -24.12 6.32 -16.95
C TRP A 587 -25.57 6.28 -16.48
N ASN A 588 -26.43 5.46 -17.08
CA ASN A 588 -27.81 5.32 -16.57
C ASN A 588 -27.85 4.81 -15.12
N LEU A 589 -26.94 3.89 -14.76
CA LEU A 589 -26.83 3.39 -13.38
C LEU A 589 -26.22 4.42 -12.44
N ILE A 590 -25.19 5.17 -12.86
CA ILE A 590 -24.59 6.26 -12.08
C ILE A 590 -25.62 7.38 -11.86
N ASP A 591 -26.40 7.76 -12.86
CA ASP A 591 -27.42 8.80 -12.74
C ASP A 591 -28.51 8.41 -11.72
N LYS A 592 -28.80 7.11 -11.58
CA LYS A 592 -29.77 6.58 -10.61
C LYS A 592 -29.20 6.41 -9.20
N HIS A 593 -28.00 5.86 -9.08
CA HIS A 593 -27.44 5.37 -7.82
C HIS A 593 -26.23 6.17 -7.31
N GLY A 594 -25.81 7.19 -8.06
CA GLY A 594 -24.61 7.96 -7.77
C GLY A 594 -23.31 7.22 -8.12
N PHE A 595 -22.19 7.88 -7.84
CA PHE A 595 -20.84 7.41 -8.15
C PHE A 595 -19.98 7.31 -6.88
N THR A 596 -19.09 6.32 -6.83
CA THR A 596 -18.02 6.22 -5.84
C THR A 596 -16.68 5.94 -6.50
N THR A 597 -15.59 6.50 -5.95
CA THR A 597 -14.22 6.17 -6.36
C THR A 597 -13.72 4.87 -5.72
N ASP A 598 -14.40 4.37 -4.68
CA ASP A 598 -13.99 3.19 -3.94
C ASP A 598 -14.57 1.89 -4.55
N LEU A 599 -13.92 1.41 -5.61
CA LEU A 599 -14.27 0.14 -6.25
C LEU A 599 -13.97 -1.07 -5.35
N MET A 600 -12.98 -0.98 -4.47
CA MET A 600 -12.56 -2.06 -3.57
C MET A 600 -13.60 -2.40 -2.51
N SER A 601 -14.42 -1.43 -2.11
CA SER A 601 -15.53 -1.68 -1.18
C SER A 601 -16.59 -2.64 -1.71
N SER A 602 -16.69 -2.82 -3.03
CA SER A 602 -17.81 -3.53 -3.68
C SER A 602 -19.18 -3.03 -3.21
N ASN A 603 -19.31 -1.75 -2.86
CA ASN A 603 -20.55 -1.19 -2.34
C ASN A 603 -21.56 -0.94 -3.47
N LEU A 604 -22.38 -1.95 -3.76
CA LEU A 604 -23.37 -1.98 -4.83
C LEU A 604 -24.49 -0.92 -4.74
N ALA A 605 -24.50 -0.08 -3.70
CA ALA A 605 -25.37 1.09 -3.62
C ALA A 605 -25.01 2.19 -4.64
N TYR A 606 -23.82 2.12 -5.26
CA TYR A 606 -23.36 3.08 -6.26
C TYR A 606 -23.39 2.48 -7.67
N GLY A 607 -23.79 3.30 -8.65
CA GLY A 607 -24.09 2.86 -10.01
C GLY A 607 -22.89 2.27 -10.75
N ASN A 608 -21.68 2.80 -10.55
CA ASN A 608 -20.48 2.28 -11.20
C ASN A 608 -20.04 0.92 -10.63
N THR A 609 -20.14 0.72 -9.32
CA THR A 609 -19.85 -0.59 -8.71
C THR A 609 -20.93 -1.61 -9.06
N LEU A 610 -22.19 -1.20 -9.13
CA LEU A 610 -23.28 -2.05 -9.58
C LEU A 610 -23.10 -2.45 -11.05
N ALA A 611 -22.76 -1.51 -11.94
CA ALA A 611 -22.47 -1.81 -13.34
C ALA A 611 -21.35 -2.85 -13.48
N LEU A 612 -20.26 -2.69 -12.73
CA LEU A 612 -19.16 -3.64 -12.69
C LEU A 612 -19.63 -5.04 -12.25
N GLN A 613 -20.38 -5.13 -11.14
CA GLN A 613 -20.93 -6.40 -10.65
C GLN A 613 -21.84 -7.08 -11.68
N LEU A 614 -22.77 -6.33 -12.27
CA LEU A 614 -23.72 -6.86 -13.26
C LEU A 614 -23.04 -7.37 -14.53
N VAL A 615 -21.97 -6.70 -14.99
CA VAL A 615 -21.20 -7.18 -16.14
C VAL A 615 -20.44 -8.46 -15.78
N VAL A 616 -19.79 -8.54 -14.61
CA VAL A 616 -19.08 -9.75 -14.16
C VAL A 616 -20.03 -10.94 -14.00
N ASP A 617 -21.20 -10.73 -13.39
CA ASP A 617 -22.20 -11.78 -13.25
C ASP A 617 -22.85 -12.16 -14.60
N GLY A 618 -23.05 -11.18 -15.50
CA GLY A 618 -23.49 -11.44 -16.87
C GLY A 618 -22.54 -12.38 -17.62
N MET A 619 -21.21 -12.21 -17.47
CA MET A 619 -20.21 -13.11 -18.07
C MET A 619 -20.32 -14.54 -17.55
N LYS A 620 -20.69 -14.73 -16.26
CA LYS A 620 -20.88 -16.05 -15.66
C LYS A 620 -22.17 -16.74 -16.13
N LEU A 621 -23.20 -15.96 -16.45
CA LEU A 621 -24.53 -16.45 -16.82
C LEU A 621 -24.67 -16.72 -18.32
N GLN A 622 -23.95 -16.00 -19.17
CA GLN A 622 -24.07 -16.10 -20.62
C GLN A 622 -23.57 -17.45 -21.17
N PRO A 623 -24.10 -17.93 -22.31
CA PRO A 623 -23.62 -19.16 -22.94
C PRO A 623 -22.19 -19.00 -23.48
N CYS A 624 -21.57 -20.13 -23.84
CA CYS A 624 -20.33 -20.11 -24.62
C CYS A 624 -20.62 -19.58 -26.04
N ARG A 625 -19.75 -18.70 -26.55
CA ARG A 625 -19.91 -17.99 -27.84
C ARG A 625 -21.23 -17.19 -27.92
N PRO A 626 -21.46 -16.27 -26.96
CA PRO A 626 -22.68 -15.46 -26.98
C PRO A 626 -22.66 -14.44 -28.12
N GLY A 627 -23.83 -14.11 -28.64
CA GLY A 627 -24.07 -12.88 -29.40
C GLY A 627 -24.37 -11.69 -28.47
N PHE A 628 -24.47 -10.49 -29.03
CA PHE A 628 -24.78 -9.27 -28.26
C PHE A 628 -26.11 -9.38 -27.50
N THR A 629 -27.11 -10.04 -28.10
CA THR A 629 -28.42 -10.26 -27.45
C THR A 629 -28.33 -11.22 -26.26
N ASP A 630 -27.53 -12.29 -26.36
CA ASP A 630 -27.31 -13.23 -25.25
C ASP A 630 -26.63 -12.54 -24.06
N ALA A 631 -25.59 -11.74 -24.33
CA ALA A 631 -24.85 -11.02 -23.30
C ALA A 631 -25.71 -9.93 -22.63
N ARG A 632 -26.53 -9.20 -23.40
CA ARG A 632 -27.53 -8.26 -22.85
C ARG A 632 -28.50 -8.97 -21.92
N ASP A 633 -29.07 -10.07 -22.38
CA ASP A 633 -30.07 -10.82 -21.61
C ASP A 633 -29.46 -11.44 -20.35
N ALA A 634 -28.17 -11.83 -20.38
CA ALA A 634 -27.42 -12.27 -19.22
C ALA A 634 -27.20 -11.15 -18.19
N ILE A 635 -26.89 -9.92 -18.62
CA ILE A 635 -26.77 -8.76 -17.72
C ILE A 635 -28.12 -8.41 -17.08
N LEU A 636 -29.22 -8.43 -17.86
CA LEU A 636 -30.57 -8.24 -17.31
C LEU A 636 -30.94 -9.34 -16.32
N LEU A 637 -30.56 -10.59 -16.59
CA LEU A 637 -30.74 -11.69 -15.64
C LEU A 637 -29.91 -11.50 -14.37
N ALA A 638 -28.66 -11.03 -14.49
CA ALA A 638 -27.82 -10.71 -13.33
C ALA A 638 -28.50 -9.68 -12.42
N ASP A 639 -29.03 -8.59 -12.98
CA ASP A 639 -29.77 -7.59 -12.20
C ASP A 639 -31.03 -8.17 -11.55
N LYS A 640 -31.75 -9.03 -12.27
CA LYS A 640 -32.91 -9.72 -11.70
C LYS A 640 -32.55 -10.60 -10.51
N GLN A 641 -31.42 -11.29 -10.53
CA GLN A 641 -30.97 -12.13 -9.41
C GLN A 641 -30.40 -11.31 -8.25
N LEU A 642 -29.65 -10.25 -8.55
CA LEU A 642 -28.92 -9.46 -7.57
C LEU A 642 -29.79 -8.43 -6.85
N THR A 643 -30.66 -7.75 -7.58
CA THR A 643 -31.44 -6.59 -7.09
C THR A 643 -32.95 -6.80 -7.18
N ASN A 644 -33.39 -8.02 -7.54
CA ASN A 644 -34.79 -8.32 -7.88
C ASN A 644 -35.29 -7.49 -9.09
N GLY A 645 -34.39 -7.05 -9.98
CA GLY A 645 -34.73 -6.37 -11.22
C GLY A 645 -35.03 -4.88 -11.03
N GLU A 646 -34.47 -4.25 -10.00
CA GLU A 646 -34.69 -2.83 -9.73
C GLU A 646 -34.21 -1.94 -10.89
N ASN A 647 -33.24 -2.40 -11.68
CA ASN A 647 -32.52 -1.58 -12.67
C ASN A 647 -32.81 -1.95 -14.12
N GLN A 648 -33.80 -2.80 -14.36
CA GLN A 648 -34.17 -3.25 -15.70
C GLN A 648 -34.44 -2.09 -16.64
N CYS A 649 -35.06 -1.01 -16.16
CA CYS A 649 -35.39 0.15 -16.99
C CYS A 649 -34.15 0.92 -17.44
N GLU A 650 -33.21 1.16 -16.54
CA GLU A 650 -31.94 1.83 -16.82
C GLU A 650 -31.10 1.02 -17.81
N ILE A 651 -31.05 -0.30 -17.62
CA ILE A 651 -30.34 -1.23 -18.50
C ILE A 651 -31.01 -1.24 -19.89
N TRP A 652 -32.33 -1.47 -19.98
CA TRP A 652 -33.03 -1.49 -21.27
C TRP A 652 -32.91 -0.17 -22.03
N LYS A 653 -32.96 0.99 -21.35
CA LYS A 653 -32.79 2.30 -21.99
C LYS A 653 -31.42 2.43 -22.67
N ALA A 654 -30.36 1.97 -22.01
CA ALA A 654 -29.00 1.99 -22.57
C ALA A 654 -28.88 1.13 -23.83
N PHE A 655 -29.30 -0.13 -23.72
CA PHE A 655 -29.26 -1.09 -24.83
C PHE A 655 -30.15 -0.65 -26.00
N ALA A 656 -31.37 -0.19 -25.72
CA ALA A 656 -32.31 0.28 -26.74
C ALA A 656 -31.81 1.54 -27.47
N LYS A 657 -31.19 2.50 -26.77
CA LYS A 657 -30.63 3.72 -27.38
C LYS A 657 -29.64 3.40 -28.51
N ARG A 658 -28.92 2.28 -28.38
CA ARG A 658 -27.90 1.81 -29.32
C ARG A 658 -28.41 0.69 -30.25
N GLY A 659 -29.73 0.53 -30.39
CA GLY A 659 -30.35 -0.42 -31.32
C GLY A 659 -30.40 -1.88 -30.85
N LEU A 660 -29.98 -2.18 -29.61
CA LEU A 660 -30.02 -3.52 -29.01
C LEU A 660 -31.20 -3.69 -28.01
N GLY A 661 -32.30 -2.99 -28.25
CA GLY A 661 -33.53 -3.05 -27.46
C GLY A 661 -34.31 -4.36 -27.62
N HIS A 662 -35.47 -4.44 -26.99
CA HIS A 662 -36.30 -5.64 -26.97
C HIS A 662 -36.78 -6.02 -28.39
N GLY A 663 -36.43 -7.23 -28.84
CA GLY A 663 -36.70 -7.70 -30.21
C GLY A 663 -35.58 -7.43 -31.22
N ALA A 664 -34.44 -6.86 -30.81
CA ALA A 664 -33.22 -6.89 -31.62
C ALA A 664 -32.78 -8.34 -31.84
N VAL A 665 -32.32 -8.68 -33.05
CA VAL A 665 -31.99 -10.07 -33.43
C VAL A 665 -30.92 -10.11 -34.52
N LEU A 666 -30.10 -11.17 -34.49
CA LEU A 666 -29.21 -11.56 -35.59
C LEU A 666 -29.92 -12.59 -36.48
N GLU A 667 -30.19 -12.24 -37.72
CA GLU A 667 -30.80 -13.12 -38.71
C GLU A 667 -29.75 -13.70 -39.65
N ASN A 668 -30.00 -14.92 -40.15
CA ASN A 668 -29.13 -15.60 -41.12
C ASN A 668 -27.67 -15.72 -40.65
N GLU A 669 -27.48 -16.05 -39.37
CA GLU A 669 -26.15 -16.23 -38.79
C GLU A 669 -25.33 -17.25 -39.60
N THR A 670 -24.06 -16.94 -39.81
CA THR A 670 -23.12 -17.84 -40.49
C THR A 670 -22.03 -18.30 -39.51
N PRO A 671 -21.44 -19.49 -39.68
CA PRO A 671 -20.40 -20.01 -38.78
C PRO A 671 -19.17 -19.11 -38.58
N TRP A 672 -18.94 -18.17 -39.49
CA TRP A 672 -17.83 -17.22 -39.46
C TRP A 672 -18.19 -15.86 -38.81
N GLY A 673 -19.36 -15.77 -38.15
CA GLY A 673 -19.80 -14.56 -37.43
C GLY A 673 -20.49 -13.50 -38.31
N GLY A 674 -20.90 -13.87 -39.52
CA GLY A 674 -21.75 -13.05 -40.39
C GLY A 674 -23.24 -13.20 -40.06
N GLY A 675 -24.07 -12.42 -40.73
CA GLY A 675 -25.52 -12.35 -40.54
C GLY A 675 -26.01 -10.92 -40.73
N ILE A 676 -27.31 -10.71 -40.66
CA ILE A 676 -27.95 -9.39 -40.79
C ILE A 676 -28.58 -9.03 -39.46
N ARG A 677 -28.18 -7.89 -38.90
CA ARG A 677 -28.68 -7.45 -37.60
C ARG A 677 -29.91 -6.60 -37.77
N THR A 678 -30.99 -6.94 -37.09
CA THR A 678 -32.20 -6.13 -37.01
C THR A 678 -32.19 -5.41 -35.67
N GLU A 679 -32.19 -4.08 -35.71
CA GLU A 679 -32.21 -3.25 -34.51
C GLU A 679 -33.60 -3.19 -33.90
N SER A 680 -33.64 -2.99 -32.59
CA SER A 680 -34.83 -2.54 -31.90
C SER A 680 -34.49 -1.42 -30.93
N TYR A 681 -35.37 -0.43 -30.87
CA TYR A 681 -35.29 0.70 -29.94
C TYR A 681 -36.39 0.61 -28.87
N LYS A 682 -37.11 -0.52 -28.80
CA LYS A 682 -38.14 -0.77 -27.80
C LYS A 682 -37.51 -1.11 -26.46
N LEU A 683 -38.10 -0.62 -25.38
CA LEU A 683 -37.72 -1.02 -24.03
C LEU A 683 -38.28 -2.43 -23.72
N GLY A 684 -37.74 -3.07 -22.69
CA GLY A 684 -38.25 -4.36 -22.24
C GLY A 684 -39.63 -4.25 -21.59
N PRO A 685 -40.38 -5.37 -21.49
CA PRO A 685 -41.73 -5.40 -20.92
C PRO A 685 -41.82 -4.85 -19.48
N SER A 686 -40.73 -4.95 -18.72
CA SER A 686 -40.61 -4.41 -17.35
C SER A 686 -40.68 -2.89 -17.27
N CYS A 687 -40.49 -2.19 -18.39
CA CYS A 687 -40.35 -0.73 -18.46
C CYS A 687 -41.59 -0.02 -18.99
N GLU A 688 -42.53 -0.77 -19.60
CA GLU A 688 -43.74 -0.23 -20.23
C GLU A 688 -44.91 -0.06 -19.24
N SER A 689 -44.72 -0.41 -17.96
CA SER A 689 -45.77 -0.44 -16.93
C SER A 689 -45.61 0.59 -15.80
N THR A 690 -44.67 1.53 -15.94
CA THR A 690 -44.45 2.64 -14.98
C THR A 690 -44.82 3.99 -15.56
#